data_AF-A0AAX2HK20-F1
#
_entry.id   AF-A0AAX2HK20-F1
#
_cell.length_a   1.000
_cell.length_b   1.000
_cell.length_c   1.000
_cell.angle_alpha   90.00
_cell.angle_beta   90.00
_cell.angle_gamma   90.00
#
_symmetry.space_group_name_H-M   'P 1'
#
loop_
_entity.id
_entity.type
_entity.pdbx_description
1 polymer ?
#
loop_
_entity_poly.entity_id
_entity_poly.type
_entity_poly.pdbx_seq_one_letter_code
_entity_poly.pdbx_strand_id
1 'polypeptide(L)'
;MQKGKDLTLRLMIVDDSVESAETIVTALRNGGIAVRPSRPQSQEELASMLSGQIDLAILGQAQQIPMSALQTQIAGSGKDIPIILLAERIEENALVEAASHGVRAIALRHRPAHLLALVRSEWDDLQARRGLRRIEAQMRETERRCDALIASSRDPIAYVHEGMHIRANDAYLEMFGFESFDDVEGISLLDMIAAQYVDDFKQLLKAMSKGEPPPAQYKLDARRVEGDTFPATMEFATATYEGEPCIQVVFRRREEFDPELAREVEDLRQRDQVTGLLNRPTFMVALEQAVAQAGRSEGQSGFLLIEPDHYARILPEFGLDSADALIAALAAHVASVLDDSVLAARFGEHSFALLLNGNYARTHALAETVRNAFAQHVFSVGTRSATVTVSIGGVQIGEKIASIGQVLNRGTEAVRTTAELGGNAVSIYDPAAADRAEEERIERWVEQLREALVGDGFLLHYQPVLNLQGEPLELYQAFLRLERNGEMMSPNAFMAIAEEHDLVTEIDRWVVARAIRQLGERQRAGHKTHLLVRIGPNSFSDPQMIDTIREQLAVYGVPGERLWLQTPESKVFTHLRNAQQFLAAVSAMDCKVGLEQFGSGLDSFQLLAHFHPAFLKLDRGITGDIASARDSQEKIREITSRAQPAGILTMAEFVADAQSMSSFFSAGVDYVQGDFVAPTGPLMNYEFG
;
A
#
# COMPACT_ATOMS: atom_id res chain seq x y z
N MET A 1 9.24 8.30 -8.01
CA MET A 1 9.44 7.85 -9.41
C MET A 1 8.77 8.84 -10.37
N GLN A 2 9.55 9.58 -11.17
CA GLN A 2 9.02 10.38 -12.28
C GLN A 2 8.29 9.45 -13.26
N LYS A 3 6.98 9.63 -13.45
CA LYS A 3 6.27 9.04 -14.60
C LYS A 3 6.94 9.57 -15.87
N GLY A 4 7.43 8.62 -16.68
CA GLY A 4 8.37 8.84 -17.77
C GLY A 4 7.82 9.74 -18.87
N LYS A 5 8.54 10.84 -19.14
CA LYS A 5 8.66 11.34 -20.50
C LYS A 5 9.51 10.35 -21.28
N ASP A 6 8.91 9.67 -22.26
CA ASP A 6 9.55 8.97 -23.39
C ASP A 6 10.85 8.18 -23.11
N LEU A 7 10.87 7.34 -22.08
CA LEU A 7 11.92 6.32 -21.96
C LEU A 7 11.66 5.24 -23.02
N THR A 8 12.36 5.37 -24.15
CA THR A 8 12.33 4.37 -25.21
C THR A 8 13.34 3.27 -24.91
N LEU A 9 12.88 2.03 -24.74
CA LEU A 9 13.74 0.86 -24.54
C LEU A 9 14.62 0.65 -25.76
N ARG A 10 15.94 0.72 -25.61
CA ARG A 10 16.88 0.35 -26.68
C ARG A 10 17.17 -1.14 -26.59
N LEU A 11 16.46 -1.90 -27.40
CA LEU A 11 16.40 -3.35 -27.34
C LEU A 11 17.28 -3.96 -28.41
N MET A 12 18.24 -4.79 -28.01
CA MET A 12 18.99 -5.63 -28.92
C MET A 12 18.30 -6.98 -29.07
N ILE A 13 17.98 -7.40 -30.30
CA ILE A 13 17.38 -8.72 -30.57
C ILE A 13 18.37 -9.51 -31.39
N VAL A 14 18.85 -10.62 -30.84
CA VAL A 14 19.78 -11.56 -31.47
C VAL A 14 18.99 -12.80 -31.87
N ASP A 15 18.43 -12.81 -33.08
CA ASP A 15 17.66 -13.92 -33.65
C ASP A 15 17.91 -13.96 -35.17
N ASP A 16 18.05 -15.16 -35.73
CA ASP A 16 18.31 -15.37 -37.15
C ASP A 16 17.08 -14.98 -38.01
N SER A 17 15.85 -15.11 -37.46
CA SER A 17 14.59 -14.82 -38.15
C SER A 17 14.16 -13.35 -38.01
N VAL A 18 13.96 -12.66 -39.14
CA VAL A 18 13.50 -11.25 -39.14
C VAL A 18 12.07 -11.17 -38.63
N GLU A 19 11.21 -12.08 -39.07
CA GLU A 19 9.80 -12.18 -38.66
C GLU A 19 9.66 -12.41 -37.14
N SER A 20 10.54 -13.25 -36.56
CA SER A 20 10.56 -13.48 -35.11
C SER A 20 10.92 -12.20 -34.34
N ALA A 21 11.93 -11.46 -34.81
CA ALA A 21 12.32 -10.20 -34.20
C ALA A 21 11.21 -9.14 -34.28
N GLU A 22 10.53 -9.02 -35.42
CA GLU A 22 9.39 -8.10 -35.59
C GLU A 22 8.21 -8.47 -34.70
N THR A 23 7.96 -9.77 -34.52
CA THR A 23 6.91 -10.26 -33.61
C THR A 23 7.17 -9.84 -32.17
N ILE A 24 8.43 -9.95 -31.70
CA ILE A 24 8.86 -9.50 -30.37
C ILE A 24 8.63 -8.00 -30.20
N VAL A 25 9.07 -7.19 -31.17
CA VAL A 25 8.91 -5.72 -31.12
C VAL A 25 7.42 -5.35 -31.09
N THR A 26 6.60 -6.03 -31.89
CA THR A 26 5.15 -5.79 -31.95
C THR A 26 4.48 -6.15 -30.63
N ALA A 27 4.83 -7.28 -30.02
CA ALA A 27 4.30 -7.69 -28.72
C ALA A 27 4.63 -6.66 -27.61
N LEU A 28 5.86 -6.14 -27.59
CA LEU A 28 6.27 -5.13 -26.61
C LEU A 28 5.58 -3.78 -26.83
N ARG A 29 5.43 -3.35 -28.09
CA ARG A 29 4.69 -2.11 -28.43
C ARG A 29 3.21 -2.20 -28.06
N ASN A 30 2.56 -3.32 -28.36
CA ASN A 30 1.18 -3.56 -27.95
C ASN A 30 1.04 -3.63 -26.42
N GLY A 31 2.09 -4.07 -25.73
CA GLY A 31 2.20 -4.03 -24.27
C GLY A 31 2.51 -2.65 -23.67
N GLY A 32 2.48 -1.58 -24.47
CA GLY A 32 2.69 -0.20 -24.02
C GLY A 32 4.15 0.22 -23.84
N ILE A 33 5.12 -0.57 -24.33
CA ILE A 33 6.55 -0.24 -24.24
C ILE A 33 7.03 0.37 -25.56
N ALA A 34 7.55 1.60 -25.51
CA ALA A 34 8.23 2.21 -26.65
C ALA A 34 9.59 1.52 -26.86
N VAL A 35 9.80 0.87 -28.01
CA VAL A 35 11.02 0.12 -28.33
C VAL A 35 11.74 0.68 -29.55
N ARG A 36 13.06 0.88 -29.42
CA ARG A 36 14.04 1.06 -30.51
C ARG A 36 14.82 -0.23 -30.68
N PRO A 37 14.45 -1.10 -31.64
CA PRO A 37 15.13 -2.36 -31.85
C PRO A 37 16.43 -2.18 -32.62
N SER A 38 17.44 -2.98 -32.29
CA SER A 38 18.66 -3.20 -33.06
C SER A 38 18.90 -4.70 -33.19
N ARG A 39 19.28 -5.17 -34.38
CA ARG A 39 19.55 -6.59 -34.62
C ARG A 39 20.92 -6.75 -35.27
N PRO A 40 21.92 -7.30 -34.58
CA PRO A 40 23.20 -7.63 -35.18
C PRO A 40 23.07 -8.91 -36.02
N GLN A 41 23.70 -8.93 -37.19
CA GLN A 41 23.78 -10.07 -38.11
C GLN A 41 25.15 -10.77 -38.03
N SER A 42 26.13 -10.19 -37.36
CA SER A 42 27.45 -10.81 -37.16
C SER A 42 28.05 -10.42 -35.82
N GLN A 43 29.08 -11.14 -35.39
CA GLN A 43 29.82 -10.80 -34.17
C GLN A 43 30.53 -9.44 -34.25
N GLU A 44 30.94 -9.01 -35.46
CA GLU A 44 31.53 -7.68 -35.67
C GLU A 44 30.47 -6.57 -35.56
N GLU A 45 29.27 -6.81 -36.10
CA GLU A 45 28.15 -5.89 -36.00
C GLU A 45 27.64 -5.79 -34.56
N LEU A 46 27.61 -6.91 -33.83
CA LEU A 46 27.30 -6.95 -32.40
C LEU A 46 28.27 -6.04 -31.61
N ALA A 47 29.58 -6.19 -31.82
CA ALA A 47 30.58 -5.36 -31.15
C ALA A 47 30.41 -3.87 -31.48
N SER A 48 30.13 -3.53 -32.74
CA SER A 48 29.85 -2.16 -33.19
C SER A 48 28.59 -1.59 -32.51
N MET A 49 27.48 -2.34 -32.48
CA MET A 49 26.23 -1.91 -31.85
C MET A 49 26.36 -1.77 -30.32
N LEU A 50 27.17 -2.61 -29.68
CA LEU A 50 27.47 -2.53 -28.26
C LEU A 50 28.27 -1.26 -27.88
N SER A 51 28.89 -0.56 -28.84
CA SER A 51 29.47 0.78 -28.59
C SER A 51 28.39 1.83 -28.31
N GLY A 52 27.19 1.65 -28.86
CA GLY A 52 26.02 2.51 -28.66
C GLY A 52 25.33 2.33 -27.30
N GLN A 53 24.20 3.01 -27.09
CA GLN A 53 23.39 2.80 -25.89
C GLN A 53 22.41 1.65 -26.13
N ILE A 54 22.62 0.54 -25.42
CA ILE A 54 21.71 -0.62 -25.39
C ILE A 54 21.27 -0.80 -23.94
N ASP A 55 19.98 -1.06 -23.76
CA ASP A 55 19.38 -1.24 -22.45
C ASP A 55 19.17 -2.72 -22.14
N LEU A 56 18.74 -3.52 -23.10
CA LEU A 56 18.43 -4.94 -22.86
C LEU A 56 18.72 -5.76 -24.12
N ALA A 57 19.15 -7.01 -23.95
CA ALA A 57 19.36 -7.95 -25.05
C ALA A 57 18.39 -9.16 -24.93
N ILE A 58 17.73 -9.50 -26.03
CA ILE A 58 16.93 -10.73 -26.17
C ILE A 58 17.66 -11.67 -27.12
N LEU A 59 17.97 -12.86 -26.64
CA LEU A 59 18.58 -13.93 -27.41
C LEU A 59 17.51 -14.94 -27.84
N GLY A 60 17.30 -15.07 -29.13
CA GLY A 60 16.42 -16.05 -29.75
C GLY A 60 17.18 -17.23 -30.35
N GLN A 61 16.71 -17.73 -31.50
CA GLN A 61 17.45 -18.75 -32.24
C GLN A 61 18.51 -18.04 -33.08
N ALA A 62 19.76 -18.08 -32.63
CA ALA A 62 20.88 -17.41 -33.31
C ALA A 62 22.06 -18.37 -33.49
N GLN A 63 22.22 -18.91 -34.69
CA GLN A 63 23.34 -19.79 -35.05
C GLN A 63 24.64 -19.00 -35.23
N GLN A 64 24.54 -17.76 -35.71
CA GLN A 64 25.70 -16.92 -36.03
C GLN A 64 26.31 -16.24 -34.79
N ILE A 65 25.50 -16.04 -33.75
CA ILE A 65 25.90 -15.43 -32.48
C ILE A 65 25.43 -16.36 -31.35
N PRO A 66 26.24 -17.35 -30.96
CA PRO A 66 25.89 -18.24 -29.87
C PRO A 66 25.84 -17.48 -28.53
N MET A 67 25.11 -18.03 -27.57
CA MET A 67 24.91 -17.44 -26.24
C MET A 67 26.23 -17.03 -25.55
N SER A 68 27.24 -17.90 -25.60
CA SER A 68 28.56 -17.64 -25.01
C SER A 68 29.30 -16.46 -25.64
N ALA A 69 29.16 -16.28 -26.97
CA ALA A 69 29.76 -15.15 -27.67
C ALA A 69 29.06 -13.82 -27.31
N LEU A 70 27.73 -13.82 -27.21
CA LEU A 70 26.96 -12.65 -26.79
C LEU A 70 27.35 -12.20 -25.37
N GLN A 71 27.40 -13.13 -24.42
CA GLN A 71 27.82 -12.85 -23.05
C GLN A 71 29.24 -12.27 -23.01
N THR A 72 30.18 -12.89 -23.73
CA THR A 72 31.59 -12.46 -23.73
C THR A 72 31.73 -11.03 -24.25
N GLN A 73 31.01 -10.67 -25.31
CA GLN A 73 31.05 -9.31 -25.86
C GLN A 73 30.37 -8.28 -24.95
N ILE A 74 29.24 -8.62 -24.32
CA ILE A 74 28.58 -7.74 -23.34
C ILE A 74 29.49 -7.52 -22.13
N ALA A 75 30.07 -8.58 -21.57
CA ALA A 75 31.01 -8.48 -20.46
C ALA A 75 32.25 -7.63 -20.84
N GLY A 76 32.80 -7.83 -22.04
CA GLY A 76 33.94 -7.05 -22.56
C GLY A 76 33.62 -5.57 -22.80
N SER A 77 32.35 -5.21 -23.00
CA SER A 77 31.92 -3.81 -23.15
C SER A 77 31.91 -3.03 -21.82
N GLY A 78 31.93 -3.73 -20.67
CA GLY A 78 31.76 -3.13 -19.35
C GLY A 78 30.37 -2.54 -19.11
N LYS A 79 29.42 -2.75 -20.03
CA LYS A 79 28.06 -2.24 -19.92
C LYS A 79 27.17 -3.23 -19.19
N ASP A 80 26.29 -2.66 -18.39
CA ASP A 80 25.26 -3.39 -17.68
C ASP A 80 24.04 -3.59 -18.58
N ILE A 81 24.02 -4.72 -19.29
CA ILE A 81 22.99 -5.09 -20.25
C ILE A 81 22.45 -6.48 -19.85
N PRO A 82 21.24 -6.58 -19.29
CA PRO A 82 20.60 -7.86 -18.99
C PRO A 82 20.28 -8.63 -20.28
N ILE A 83 20.42 -9.95 -20.22
CA ILE A 83 20.13 -10.88 -21.31
C ILE A 83 18.91 -11.72 -20.94
N ILE A 84 17.92 -11.75 -21.83
CA ILE A 84 16.74 -12.64 -21.75
C ILE A 84 16.84 -13.67 -22.88
N LEU A 85 16.73 -14.96 -22.54
CA LEU A 85 16.73 -16.06 -23.50
C LEU A 85 15.30 -16.42 -23.90
N LEU A 86 15.03 -16.60 -25.20
CA LEU A 86 13.78 -17.11 -25.72
C LEU A 86 13.88 -18.60 -26.03
N ALA A 87 13.06 -19.40 -25.34
CA ALA A 87 13.01 -20.85 -25.50
C ALA A 87 11.60 -21.33 -25.88
N GLU A 88 11.51 -22.49 -26.53
CA GLU A 88 10.23 -23.15 -26.83
C GLU A 88 9.64 -23.82 -25.58
N ARG A 89 10.52 -24.35 -24.73
CA ARG A 89 10.21 -25.04 -23.47
C ARG A 89 11.26 -24.66 -22.42
N ILE A 90 10.88 -24.68 -21.16
CA ILE A 90 11.80 -24.48 -20.03
C ILE A 90 12.16 -25.86 -19.50
N GLU A 91 13.44 -26.21 -19.62
CA GLU A 91 14.02 -27.46 -19.10
C GLU A 91 15.06 -27.11 -18.03
N GLU A 92 15.20 -27.97 -17.02
CA GLU A 92 16.07 -27.69 -15.86
C GLU A 92 17.54 -27.50 -16.25
N ASN A 93 18.08 -28.37 -17.12
CA ASN A 93 19.46 -28.26 -17.59
C ASN A 93 19.72 -26.97 -18.37
N ALA A 94 18.77 -26.56 -19.22
CA ALA A 94 18.87 -25.32 -19.99
C ALA A 94 18.83 -24.08 -19.07
N LEU A 95 18.11 -24.15 -17.95
CA LEU A 95 18.05 -23.08 -16.95
C LEU A 95 19.38 -22.92 -16.22
N VAL A 96 20.00 -24.03 -15.80
CA VAL A 96 21.32 -24.02 -15.15
C VAL A 96 22.41 -23.49 -16.11
N GLU A 97 22.39 -23.93 -17.37
CA GLU A 97 23.34 -23.47 -18.38
C GLU A 97 23.16 -21.98 -18.73
N ALA A 98 21.92 -21.50 -18.85
CA ALA A 98 21.65 -20.09 -19.11
C ALA A 98 22.16 -19.22 -17.94
N ALA A 99 21.92 -19.64 -16.70
CA ALA A 99 22.39 -18.93 -15.52
C ALA A 99 23.93 -18.83 -15.45
N SER A 100 24.67 -19.91 -15.81
CA SER A 100 26.13 -19.87 -15.84
C SER A 100 26.70 -18.91 -16.89
N HIS A 101 25.91 -18.61 -17.93
CA HIS A 101 26.23 -17.64 -18.98
C HIS A 101 25.66 -16.24 -18.71
N GLY A 102 25.21 -15.95 -17.48
CA GLY A 102 24.75 -14.62 -17.08
C GLY A 102 23.42 -14.20 -17.71
N VAL A 103 22.65 -15.15 -18.25
CA VAL A 103 21.26 -14.91 -18.65
C VAL A 103 20.43 -14.69 -17.39
N ARG A 104 19.63 -13.64 -17.37
CA ARG A 104 18.83 -13.27 -16.19
C ARG A 104 17.44 -13.87 -16.18
N ALA A 105 16.86 -14.09 -17.35
CA ALA A 105 15.53 -14.68 -17.47
C ALA A 105 15.38 -15.53 -18.73
N ILE A 106 14.50 -16.52 -18.67
CA ILE A 106 14.11 -17.35 -19.81
C ILE A 106 12.62 -17.12 -20.08
N ALA A 107 12.30 -16.62 -21.27
CA ALA A 107 10.95 -16.37 -21.73
C ALA A 107 10.50 -17.45 -22.73
N LEU A 108 9.23 -17.85 -22.64
CA LEU A 108 8.62 -18.79 -23.58
C LEU A 108 8.19 -18.08 -24.87
N ARG A 109 8.71 -18.52 -26.02
CA ARG A 109 8.47 -17.88 -27.33
C ARG A 109 6.99 -17.80 -27.69
N HIS A 110 6.19 -18.82 -27.35
CA HIS A 110 4.77 -18.90 -27.65
C HIS A 110 3.85 -18.14 -26.65
N ARG A 111 4.42 -17.46 -25.64
CA ARG A 111 3.63 -16.69 -24.64
C ARG A 111 4.08 -15.23 -24.57
N PRO A 112 3.54 -14.34 -25.41
CA PRO A 112 3.95 -12.93 -25.46
C PRO A 112 3.72 -12.18 -24.13
N ALA A 113 2.67 -12.53 -23.38
CA ALA A 113 2.41 -11.96 -22.06
C ALA A 113 3.53 -12.27 -21.04
N HIS A 114 4.13 -13.46 -21.13
CA HIS A 114 5.25 -13.87 -20.28
C HIS A 114 6.52 -13.08 -20.62
N LEU A 115 6.84 -12.94 -21.91
CA LEU A 115 7.96 -12.11 -22.38
C LEU A 115 7.80 -10.65 -21.93
N LEU A 116 6.59 -10.09 -22.05
CA LEU A 116 6.31 -8.72 -21.62
C LEU A 116 6.56 -8.52 -20.12
N ALA A 117 6.11 -9.47 -19.28
CA ALA A 117 6.31 -9.41 -17.84
C ALA A 117 7.80 -9.44 -17.47
N LEU A 118 8.57 -10.34 -18.09
CA LEU A 118 10.02 -10.45 -17.85
C LEU A 118 10.79 -9.22 -18.33
N VAL A 119 10.47 -8.67 -19.50
CA VAL A 119 11.09 -7.44 -20.01
C VAL A 119 10.82 -6.26 -19.07
N ARG A 120 9.62 -6.14 -18.51
CA ARG A 120 9.31 -5.09 -17.51
C ARG A 120 10.15 -5.26 -16.25
N SER A 121 10.16 -6.46 -15.68
CA SER A 121 10.92 -6.77 -14.46
C SER A 121 12.41 -6.47 -14.62
N GLU A 122 13.02 -6.95 -15.71
CA GLU A 122 14.45 -6.75 -15.96
C GLU A 122 14.79 -5.28 -16.28
N TRP A 123 13.88 -4.56 -16.93
CA TRP A 123 14.10 -3.15 -17.19
C TRP A 123 14.00 -2.31 -15.92
N ASP A 124 13.03 -2.59 -15.06
CA ASP A 124 12.89 -1.91 -13.76
C ASP A 124 14.11 -2.15 -12.88
N ASP A 125 14.60 -3.40 -12.80
CA ASP A 125 15.85 -3.73 -12.09
C ASP A 125 17.06 -2.99 -12.67
N LEU A 126 17.19 -2.93 -14.00
CA LEU A 126 18.26 -2.18 -14.65
C LEU A 126 18.20 -0.69 -14.30
N GLN A 127 17.01 -0.08 -14.29
CA GLN A 127 16.85 1.31 -13.90
C GLN A 127 17.20 1.51 -12.42
N ALA A 128 16.84 0.59 -11.54
CA ALA A 128 17.20 0.63 -10.13
C ALA A 128 18.73 0.59 -9.94
N ARG A 129 19.43 -0.36 -10.58
CA ARG A 129 20.89 -0.48 -10.49
C ARG A 129 21.62 0.73 -11.09
N ARG A 130 21.15 1.26 -12.21
CA ARG A 130 21.69 2.51 -12.79
C ARG A 130 21.38 3.73 -11.91
N GLY A 131 20.21 3.76 -11.29
CA GLY A 131 19.80 4.77 -10.31
C GLY A 131 20.72 4.78 -9.10
N LEU A 132 21.01 3.61 -8.52
CA LEU A 132 21.92 3.46 -7.39
C LEU A 132 23.31 4.03 -7.71
N ARG A 133 23.91 3.66 -8.85
CA ARG A 133 25.23 4.20 -9.25
C ARG A 133 25.23 5.71 -9.43
N ARG A 134 24.11 6.30 -9.92
CA ARG A 134 23.98 7.76 -10.02
C ARG A 134 23.89 8.40 -8.64
N ILE A 135 23.11 7.82 -7.73
CA ILE A 135 22.97 8.30 -6.35
C ILE A 135 24.33 8.24 -5.65
N GLU A 136 25.07 7.13 -5.77
CA GLU A 136 26.43 7.01 -5.22
C GLU A 136 27.38 8.08 -5.79
N ALA A 137 27.33 8.33 -7.11
CA ALA A 137 28.15 9.37 -7.73
C ALA A 137 27.76 10.79 -7.23
N GLN A 138 26.46 11.06 -7.11
CA GLN A 138 25.95 12.33 -6.56
C GLN A 138 26.28 12.50 -5.08
N MET A 139 26.25 11.42 -4.30
CA MET A 139 26.65 11.41 -2.90
C MET A 139 28.12 11.79 -2.77
N ARG A 140 29.01 11.17 -3.55
CA ARG A 140 30.44 11.54 -3.60
C ARG A 140 30.67 12.99 -4.04
N GLU A 141 29.90 13.48 -4.99
CA GLU A 141 29.98 14.89 -5.41
C GLU A 141 29.50 15.84 -4.30
N THR A 142 28.44 15.46 -3.60
CA THR A 142 27.90 16.22 -2.46
C THR A 142 28.88 16.25 -1.30
N GLU A 143 29.50 15.12 -0.96
CA GLU A 143 30.58 15.03 0.04
C GLU A 143 31.72 16.01 -0.30
N ARG A 144 32.24 15.97 -1.53
CA ARG A 144 33.27 16.93 -1.99
C ARG A 144 32.82 18.39 -1.89
N ARG A 145 31.54 18.66 -2.14
CA ARG A 145 30.99 20.02 -2.05
C ARG A 145 30.85 20.49 -0.60
N CYS A 146 30.43 19.60 0.30
CA CYS A 146 30.41 19.84 1.74
C CYS A 146 31.83 20.12 2.26
N ASP A 147 32.82 19.33 1.84
CA ASP A 147 34.23 19.57 2.17
C ASP A 147 34.71 20.96 1.73
N ALA A 148 34.37 21.37 0.51
CA ALA A 148 34.72 22.69 -0.01
C ALA A 148 33.99 23.84 0.71
N LEU A 149 32.74 23.61 1.15
CA LEU A 149 31.97 24.60 1.92
C LEU A 149 32.52 24.76 3.34
N ILE A 150 32.94 23.69 3.99
CA ILE A 150 33.60 23.74 5.31
C ILE A 150 34.92 24.51 5.21
N ALA A 151 35.74 24.21 4.18
CA ALA A 151 37.01 24.89 3.94
C ALA A 151 36.83 26.40 3.65
N SER A 152 35.76 26.78 2.94
CA SER A 152 35.45 28.19 2.62
C SER A 152 34.59 28.91 3.66
N SER A 153 34.19 28.23 4.73
CA SER A 153 33.42 28.85 5.83
C SER A 153 34.29 29.84 6.59
N ARG A 154 33.70 30.98 6.93
CA ARG A 154 34.30 31.97 7.85
C ARG A 154 34.13 31.60 9.32
N ASP A 155 33.23 30.67 9.62
CA ASP A 155 33.04 30.19 10.98
C ASP A 155 34.18 29.22 11.34
N PRO A 156 34.82 29.37 12.51
CA PRO A 156 35.83 28.45 13.04
C PRO A 156 35.22 27.08 13.37
N ILE A 157 35.48 26.07 12.54
CA ILE A 157 34.91 24.72 12.64
C ILE A 157 36.02 23.68 12.81
N ALA A 158 35.86 22.80 13.79
CA ALA A 158 36.69 21.63 13.98
C ALA A 158 35.85 20.36 14.19
N TYR A 159 36.38 19.22 13.77
CA TYR A 159 35.86 17.89 14.09
C TYR A 159 36.79 17.22 15.08
N VAL A 160 36.20 16.64 16.11
CA VAL A 160 36.91 16.08 17.25
C VAL A 160 36.42 14.66 17.51
N HIS A 161 37.34 13.70 17.56
CA HIS A 161 37.08 12.30 17.91
C HIS A 161 37.86 11.94 19.17
N GLU A 162 37.19 11.37 20.17
CA GLU A 162 37.76 11.09 21.51
C GLU A 162 38.50 12.29 22.17
N GLY A 163 38.06 13.50 21.87
CA GLY A 163 38.68 14.74 22.39
C GLY A 163 39.92 15.22 21.61
N MET A 164 40.25 14.58 20.49
CA MET A 164 41.38 14.90 19.61
C MET A 164 40.90 15.49 18.29
N HIS A 165 41.58 16.52 17.77
CA HIS A 165 41.22 17.12 16.49
C HIS A 165 41.54 16.16 15.34
N ILE A 166 40.50 15.80 14.58
CA ILE A 166 40.61 15.00 13.35
C ILE A 166 40.47 15.83 12.08
N ARG A 167 39.91 17.05 12.20
CA ARG A 167 39.87 18.04 11.12
C ARG A 167 39.61 19.44 11.66
N ALA A 168 40.16 20.46 11.00
CA ALA A 168 39.81 21.86 11.24
C ALA A 168 39.83 22.65 9.93
N ASN A 169 39.02 23.71 9.82
CA ASN A 169 39.03 24.61 8.67
C ASN A 169 39.97 25.82 8.90
N ASP A 170 40.25 26.58 7.83
CA ASP A 170 41.19 27.71 7.89
C ASP A 170 40.80 28.77 8.92
N ALA A 171 39.50 29.07 9.06
CA ALA A 171 39.00 30.00 10.07
C ALA A 171 39.30 29.54 11.51
N TYR A 172 39.29 28.23 11.77
CA TYR A 172 39.69 27.66 13.05
C TYR A 172 41.19 27.83 13.30
N LEU A 173 42.02 27.52 12.30
CA LEU A 173 43.46 27.66 12.39
C LEU A 173 43.85 29.12 12.65
N GLU A 174 43.28 30.08 11.89
CA GLU A 174 43.48 31.52 12.11
C GLU A 174 42.99 31.97 13.50
N MET A 175 41.87 31.44 13.97
CA MET A 175 41.32 31.81 15.28
C MET A 175 42.23 31.41 16.43
N PHE A 176 42.90 30.25 16.34
CA PHE A 176 43.76 29.75 17.42
C PHE A 176 45.25 30.04 17.20
N GLY A 177 45.64 30.46 16.00
CA GLY A 177 47.00 30.86 15.64
C GLY A 177 47.87 29.71 15.11
N PHE A 178 47.27 28.74 14.41
CA PHE A 178 47.98 27.63 13.77
C PHE A 178 48.20 27.92 12.28
N GLU A 179 49.33 27.47 11.72
CA GLU A 179 49.68 27.67 10.31
C GLU A 179 49.07 26.59 9.40
N SER A 180 48.93 25.36 9.91
CA SER A 180 48.37 24.24 9.17
C SER A 180 47.57 23.28 10.07
N PHE A 181 46.76 22.41 9.48
CA PHE A 181 46.07 21.37 10.23
C PHE A 181 47.04 20.36 10.86
N ASP A 182 48.18 20.08 10.22
CA ASP A 182 49.21 19.17 10.74
C ASP A 182 49.74 19.60 12.13
N ASP A 183 49.64 20.90 12.46
CA ASP A 183 50.03 21.45 13.76
C ASP A 183 48.97 21.23 14.85
N VAL A 184 47.72 20.96 14.47
CA VAL A 184 46.56 20.77 15.37
C VAL A 184 46.12 19.31 15.43
N GLU A 185 46.46 18.53 14.41
CA GLU A 185 46.11 17.12 14.31
C GLU A 185 46.58 16.36 15.55
N GLY A 186 45.64 15.70 16.24
CA GLY A 186 45.95 14.99 17.47
C GLY A 186 46.24 15.87 18.70
N ILE A 187 46.07 17.18 18.64
CA ILE A 187 46.01 18.03 19.85
C ILE A 187 44.67 17.82 20.55
N SER A 188 44.66 17.83 21.88
CA SER A 188 43.42 17.73 22.64
C SER A 188 42.63 19.04 22.59
N LEU A 189 41.31 18.95 22.43
CA LEU A 189 40.41 20.09 22.57
C LEU A 189 40.54 20.78 23.94
N LEU A 190 40.98 20.05 24.98
CA LEU A 190 41.26 20.59 26.31
C LEU A 190 42.43 21.59 26.34
N ASP A 191 43.33 21.54 25.36
CA ASP A 191 44.45 22.48 25.29
C ASP A 191 44.04 23.83 24.71
N MET A 192 42.86 23.90 24.09
CA MET A 192 42.30 25.11 23.45
C MET A 192 41.45 25.96 24.41
N ILE A 193 41.42 25.62 25.70
CA ILE A 193 40.60 26.29 26.72
C ILE A 193 41.46 26.77 27.90
N ALA A 194 41.04 27.85 28.55
CA ALA A 194 41.74 28.41 29.70
C ALA A 194 41.70 27.44 30.89
N ALA A 195 42.79 27.42 31.68
CA ALA A 195 42.99 26.46 32.78
C ALA A 195 41.82 26.38 33.78
N GLN A 196 41.12 27.49 34.00
CA GLN A 196 39.99 27.59 34.92
C GLN A 196 38.74 26.81 34.49
N TYR A 197 38.63 26.42 33.22
CA TYR A 197 37.47 25.66 32.68
C TYR A 197 37.80 24.20 32.35
N VAL A 198 39.06 23.76 32.51
CA VAL A 198 39.53 22.43 32.07
C VAL A 198 38.83 21.29 32.79
N ASP A 199 38.67 21.40 34.12
CA ASP A 199 38.08 20.32 34.93
C ASP A 199 36.60 20.09 34.60
N ASP A 200 35.84 21.18 34.45
CA ASP A 200 34.42 21.12 34.09
C ASP A 200 34.23 20.62 32.65
N PHE A 201 35.08 21.08 31.73
CA PHE A 201 35.01 20.65 30.33
C PHE A 201 35.38 19.17 30.14
N LYS A 202 36.28 18.66 30.97
CA LYS A 202 36.65 17.23 30.97
C LYS A 202 35.48 16.35 31.43
N GLN A 203 34.65 16.83 32.36
CA GLN A 203 33.41 16.13 32.73
C GLN A 203 32.40 16.15 31.58
N LEU A 204 32.29 17.26 30.87
CA LEU A 204 31.40 17.40 29.71
C LEU A 204 31.76 16.42 28.58
N LEU A 205 33.04 16.35 28.19
CA LEU A 205 33.50 15.40 27.17
C LEU A 205 33.23 13.94 27.57
N LYS A 206 33.33 13.62 28.87
CA LYS A 206 33.05 12.28 29.41
C LYS A 206 31.55 11.95 29.46
N ALA A 207 30.69 12.94 29.63
CA ALA A 207 29.24 12.78 29.53
C ALA A 207 28.82 12.53 28.07
N MET A 208 29.39 13.30 27.14
CA MET A 208 29.16 13.14 25.71
C MET A 208 29.64 11.79 25.17
N SER A 209 30.79 11.28 25.63
CA SER A 209 31.27 9.95 25.23
C SER A 209 30.40 8.80 25.74
N LYS A 210 29.56 9.05 26.75
CA LYS A 210 28.55 8.09 27.25
C LYS A 210 27.19 8.21 26.55
N GLY A 211 27.06 9.09 25.55
CA GLY A 211 25.84 9.27 24.77
C GLY A 211 24.86 10.31 25.30
N GLU A 212 25.25 11.14 26.27
CA GLU A 212 24.44 12.29 26.66
C GLU A 212 24.53 13.41 25.61
N PRO A 213 23.41 14.06 25.24
CA PRO A 213 23.41 15.11 24.23
C PRO A 213 24.23 16.31 24.72
N PRO A 214 25.10 16.89 23.86
CA PRO A 214 25.83 18.08 24.25
C PRO A 214 24.89 19.26 24.56
N PRO A 215 25.31 20.19 25.45
CA PRO A 215 24.65 21.47 25.59
C PRO A 215 24.72 22.24 24.27
N ALA A 216 23.62 22.91 23.91
CA ALA A 216 23.52 23.67 22.66
C ALA A 216 24.60 24.76 22.53
N GLN A 217 24.98 25.37 23.65
CA GLN A 217 26.05 26.36 23.74
C GLN A 217 26.82 26.19 25.06
N TYR A 218 28.14 26.19 24.99
CA TYR A 218 29.02 26.15 26.16
C TYR A 218 29.94 27.37 26.17
N LYS A 219 29.87 28.15 27.26
CA LYS A 219 30.54 29.43 27.40
C LYS A 219 31.86 29.22 28.14
N LEU A 220 32.98 29.57 27.51
CA LEU A 220 34.30 29.52 28.14
C LEU A 220 35.24 30.59 27.61
N ASP A 221 36.43 30.68 28.20
CA ASP A 221 37.54 31.45 27.64
C ASP A 221 38.46 30.50 26.88
N ALA A 222 38.55 30.70 25.56
CA ALA A 222 39.38 29.90 24.67
C ALA A 222 40.82 30.42 24.70
N ARG A 223 41.80 29.52 24.59
CA ARG A 223 43.23 29.80 24.68
C ARG A 223 43.89 29.63 23.32
N ARG A 224 44.61 30.66 22.84
CA ARG A 224 45.42 30.62 21.62
C ARG A 224 46.75 29.88 21.85
N VAL A 225 47.42 29.49 20.77
CA VAL A 225 48.78 28.90 20.81
C VAL A 225 49.78 29.81 21.52
N GLU A 226 49.65 31.14 21.33
CA GLU A 226 50.50 32.15 21.96
C GLU A 226 50.24 32.35 23.48
N GLY A 227 49.20 31.69 24.03
CA GLY A 227 48.88 31.70 25.46
C GLY A 227 47.79 32.71 25.88
N ASP A 228 47.40 33.62 24.98
CA ASP A 228 46.33 34.58 25.24
C ASP A 228 44.94 33.92 25.27
N THR A 229 44.06 34.43 26.13
CA THR A 229 42.69 33.94 26.28
C THR A 229 41.65 34.95 25.78
N PHE A 230 40.56 34.48 25.19
CA PHE A 230 39.45 35.33 24.75
C PHE A 230 38.08 34.65 25.01
N PRO A 231 37.02 35.43 25.26
CA PRO A 231 35.69 34.87 25.52
C PRO A 231 35.11 34.25 24.25
N ALA A 232 34.71 32.98 24.34
CA ALA A 232 34.16 32.20 23.24
C ALA A 232 32.91 31.42 23.67
N THR A 233 32.05 31.13 22.72
CA THR A 233 30.96 30.15 22.87
C THR A 233 31.26 28.99 21.94
N MET A 234 31.23 27.77 22.48
CA MET A 234 31.33 26.54 21.72
C MET A 234 29.93 26.01 21.44
N GLU A 235 29.66 25.69 20.18
CA GLU A 235 28.46 24.97 19.76
C GLU A 235 28.90 23.56 19.34
N PHE A 236 28.20 22.55 19.85
CA PHE A 236 28.50 21.15 19.58
C PHE A 236 27.39 20.55 18.73
N ALA A 237 27.78 19.81 17.71
CA ALA A 237 26.87 18.96 16.94
C ALA A 237 27.47 17.56 16.82
N THR A 238 26.63 16.53 16.98
CA THR A 238 27.03 15.16 16.65
C THR A 238 27.17 15.06 15.13
N ALA A 239 28.31 14.58 14.68
CA ALA A 239 28.60 14.39 13.26
C ALA A 239 29.20 13.00 13.03
N THR A 240 29.30 12.63 11.76
CA THR A 240 30.02 11.44 11.32
C THR A 240 31.05 11.88 10.30
N TYR A 241 32.30 11.47 10.50
CA TYR A 241 33.39 11.74 9.58
C TYR A 241 33.98 10.40 9.15
N GLU A 242 34.02 10.13 7.84
CA GLU A 242 34.43 8.84 7.27
C GLU A 242 33.73 7.60 7.87
N GLY A 243 32.49 7.77 8.36
CA GLY A 243 31.70 6.70 8.98
C GLY A 243 31.93 6.51 10.49
N GLU A 244 32.87 7.24 11.09
CA GLU A 244 33.09 7.22 12.54
C GLU A 244 32.35 8.37 13.24
N PRO A 245 31.70 8.11 14.38
CA PRO A 245 31.01 9.16 15.14
C PRO A 245 32.04 10.14 15.71
N CYS A 246 31.84 11.42 15.44
CA CYS A 246 32.67 12.50 15.93
C CYS A 246 31.80 13.67 16.39
N ILE A 247 32.45 14.66 17.00
CA ILE A 247 31.80 15.87 17.47
C ILE A 247 32.30 17.02 16.60
N GLN A 248 31.38 17.68 15.90
CA GLN A 248 31.64 18.96 15.29
C GLN A 248 31.57 20.04 16.37
N VAL A 249 32.59 20.89 16.41
CA VAL A 249 32.74 21.98 17.35
C VAL A 249 32.89 23.27 16.56
N VAL A 250 32.01 24.23 16.83
CA VAL A 250 32.07 25.58 16.24
C VAL A 250 32.39 26.58 17.34
N PHE A 251 33.45 27.37 17.14
CA PHE A 251 33.79 28.44 18.07
C PHE A 251 33.27 29.78 17.56
N ARG A 252 32.48 30.47 18.38
CA ARG A 252 32.06 31.85 18.13
C ARG A 252 32.70 32.77 19.15
N ARG A 253 33.38 33.82 18.67
CA ARG A 253 33.86 34.88 19.57
C ARG A 253 32.65 35.59 20.18
N ARG A 254 32.63 35.73 21.51
CA ARG A 254 31.58 36.49 22.18
C ARG A 254 31.93 37.97 22.11
N GLU A 255 31.29 38.68 21.18
CA GLU A 255 31.09 40.13 21.31
C GLU A 255 29.84 40.33 22.17
N GLU A 256 29.91 41.21 23.19
CA GLU A 256 28.80 41.48 24.10
C GLU A 256 27.64 42.14 23.33
N PHE A 257 26.67 41.33 22.89
CA PHE A 257 25.35 41.79 22.48
C PHE A 257 24.29 41.21 23.41
N ASP A 258 23.30 42.04 23.73
CA ASP A 258 22.21 41.77 24.68
C ASP A 258 21.38 40.54 24.23
N PRO A 259 21.27 39.47 25.04
CA PRO A 259 20.55 38.25 24.68
C PRO A 259 19.04 38.44 24.48
N GLU A 260 18.42 39.47 25.07
CA GLU A 260 17.03 39.83 24.79
C GLU A 260 16.90 40.41 23.37
N LEU A 261 17.82 41.32 23.02
CA LEU A 261 17.89 41.90 21.68
C LEU A 261 18.22 40.84 20.62
N ALA A 262 19.06 39.85 20.93
CA ALA A 262 19.38 38.76 20.00
C ALA A 262 18.17 37.85 19.72
N ARG A 263 17.32 37.59 20.72
CA ARG A 263 16.06 36.84 20.54
C ARG A 263 15.04 37.64 19.75
N GLU A 264 14.88 38.92 20.05
CA GLU A 264 14.00 39.82 19.30
C GLU A 264 14.44 39.94 17.84
N VAL A 265 15.75 40.04 17.59
CA VAL A 265 16.33 40.08 16.24
C VAL A 265 16.12 38.77 15.48
N GLU A 266 16.20 37.62 16.16
CA GLU A 266 15.96 36.32 15.53
C GLU A 266 14.47 36.09 15.23
N ASP A 267 13.56 36.47 16.14
CA ASP A 267 12.11 36.42 15.89
C ASP A 267 11.69 37.36 14.74
N LEU A 268 12.28 38.56 14.67
CA LEU A 268 12.08 39.51 13.56
C LEU A 268 12.62 38.98 12.22
N ARG A 269 13.63 38.11 12.25
CA ARG A 269 14.20 37.48 11.05
C ARG A 269 13.36 36.35 10.49
N GLN A 270 12.52 35.73 11.30
CA GLN A 270 11.71 34.57 10.91
C GLN A 270 10.29 34.93 10.49
N ARG A 271 9.83 36.15 10.78
CA ARG A 271 8.46 36.60 10.49
C ARG A 271 8.42 37.65 9.39
N ASP A 272 7.26 37.76 8.75
CA ASP A 272 6.94 38.84 7.82
C ASP A 272 6.43 40.06 8.62
N GLN A 273 7.02 41.24 8.37
CA GLN A 273 6.76 42.44 9.17
C GLN A 273 5.34 43.01 9.00
N VAL A 274 4.66 42.69 7.90
CA VAL A 274 3.30 43.18 7.62
C VAL A 274 2.26 42.29 8.28
N THR A 275 2.44 40.97 8.17
CA THR A 275 1.42 39.99 8.56
C THR A 275 1.66 39.35 9.93
N GLY A 276 2.89 39.39 10.44
CA GLY A 276 3.30 38.70 11.67
C GLY A 276 3.38 37.17 11.53
N LEU A 277 3.01 36.60 10.37
CA LEU A 277 3.17 35.18 10.05
C LEU A 277 4.64 34.84 9.77
N LEU A 278 4.97 33.56 9.63
CA LEU A 278 6.30 33.16 9.17
C LEU A 278 6.59 33.73 7.79
N ASN A 279 7.85 34.08 7.54
CA ASN A 279 8.29 34.44 6.21
C ASN A 279 8.54 33.19 5.36
N ARG A 280 8.59 33.40 4.04
CA ARG A 280 8.77 32.33 3.07
C ARG A 280 10.04 31.48 3.31
N PRO A 281 11.24 32.06 3.54
CA PRO A 281 12.43 31.27 3.86
C PRO A 281 12.25 30.33 5.06
N THR A 282 11.70 30.81 6.17
CA THR A 282 11.49 29.99 7.37
C THR A 282 10.48 28.87 7.11
N PHE A 283 9.39 29.16 6.40
CA PHE A 283 8.41 28.15 6.02
C PHE A 283 8.99 27.06 5.11
N MET A 284 9.89 27.42 4.18
CA MET A 284 10.52 26.46 3.28
C MET A 284 11.37 25.42 4.04
N VAL A 285 12.06 25.84 5.10
CA VAL A 285 12.82 24.92 5.98
C VAL A 285 11.88 23.93 6.68
N ALA A 286 10.74 24.39 7.19
CA ALA A 286 9.75 23.51 7.81
C ALA A 286 9.13 22.53 6.79
N LEU A 287 8.85 23.00 5.57
CA LEU A 287 8.35 22.16 4.48
C LEU A 287 9.37 21.10 4.05
N GLU A 288 10.65 21.45 3.98
CA GLU A 288 11.76 20.52 3.72
C GLU A 288 11.80 19.38 4.76
N GLN A 289 11.67 19.73 6.04
CA GLN A 289 11.63 18.76 7.13
C GLN A 289 10.42 17.82 7.02
N ALA A 290 9.23 18.36 6.73
CA ALA A 290 8.02 17.56 6.56
C ALA A 290 8.12 16.57 5.40
N VAL A 291 8.69 16.99 4.26
CA VAL A 291 8.93 16.10 3.11
C VAL A 291 9.96 15.02 3.45
N ALA A 292 11.01 15.37 4.19
CA ALA A 292 12.03 14.40 4.61
C ALA A 292 11.48 13.36 5.60
N GLN A 293 10.65 13.77 6.57
CA GLN A 293 10.00 12.87 7.52
C GLN A 293 9.02 11.91 6.82
N ALA A 294 8.21 12.44 5.90
CA ALA A 294 7.30 11.62 5.08
C ALA A 294 8.07 10.60 4.22
N GLY A 295 9.24 10.95 3.71
CA GLY A 295 10.11 10.03 2.97
C GLY A 295 10.71 8.90 3.81
N ARG A 296 10.79 9.07 5.14
CA ARG A 296 11.22 8.03 6.10
C ARG A 296 10.06 7.23 6.70
N SER A 297 8.83 7.45 6.23
CA SER A 297 7.61 6.84 6.80
C SER A 297 7.34 7.26 8.25
N GLU A 298 7.87 8.41 8.68
CA GLU A 298 7.77 8.91 10.06
C GLU A 298 6.53 9.80 10.29
N GLY A 299 5.65 9.92 9.30
CA GLY A 299 4.39 10.67 9.43
C GLY A 299 3.80 11.12 8.09
N GLN A 300 2.57 11.64 8.16
CA GLN A 300 1.88 12.30 7.06
C GLN A 300 1.74 13.79 7.38
N SER A 301 1.86 14.64 6.36
CA SER A 301 1.69 16.09 6.49
C SER A 301 0.82 16.63 5.36
N GLY A 302 0.13 17.74 5.59
CA GLY A 302 -0.58 18.48 4.57
C GLY A 302 0.12 19.80 4.26
N PHE A 303 0.24 20.12 2.98
CA PHE A 303 0.60 21.46 2.54
C PHE A 303 -0.63 22.12 1.92
N LEU A 304 -0.94 23.35 2.31
CA LEU A 304 -2.03 24.14 1.73
C LEU A 304 -1.49 25.49 1.27
N LEU A 305 -1.88 25.92 0.08
CA LEU A 305 -1.64 27.24 -0.47
C LEU A 305 -2.99 27.94 -0.62
N ILE A 306 -3.10 29.14 -0.07
CA ILE A 306 -4.31 29.95 0.00
C ILE A 306 -4.07 31.21 -0.82
N GLU A 307 -4.94 31.48 -1.79
CA GLU A 307 -4.93 32.73 -2.56
C GLU A 307 -6.31 33.40 -2.51
N PRO A 308 -6.38 34.70 -2.16
CA PRO A 308 -7.61 35.47 -2.23
C PRO A 308 -8.07 35.62 -3.69
N ASP A 309 -9.32 35.26 -3.93
CA ASP A 309 -9.91 35.29 -5.27
C ASP A 309 -10.00 36.73 -5.77
N HIS A 310 -9.65 36.94 -7.04
CA HIS A 310 -9.74 38.25 -7.69
C HIS A 310 -9.01 39.39 -6.96
N TYR A 311 -7.91 39.12 -6.25
CA TYR A 311 -7.14 40.12 -5.50
C TYR A 311 -6.83 41.40 -6.30
N ALA A 312 -6.45 41.26 -7.58
CA ALA A 312 -6.16 42.38 -8.47
C ALA A 312 -7.37 43.32 -8.73
N ARG A 313 -8.60 42.84 -8.55
CA ARG A 313 -9.83 43.65 -8.63
C ARG A 313 -10.19 44.28 -7.28
N ILE A 314 -9.93 43.55 -6.19
CA ILE A 314 -10.24 43.99 -4.83
C ILE A 314 -9.29 45.12 -4.37
N LEU A 315 -7.99 45.04 -4.70
CA LEU A 315 -7.00 46.00 -4.21
C LEU A 315 -7.31 47.46 -4.62
N PRO A 316 -7.67 47.78 -5.88
CA PRO A 316 -8.11 49.14 -6.25
C PRO A 316 -9.36 49.63 -5.49
N GLU A 317 -10.24 48.71 -5.09
CA GLU A 317 -11.44 49.03 -4.30
C GLU A 317 -11.11 49.39 -2.85
N PHE A 318 -9.93 49.03 -2.32
CA PHE A 318 -9.45 49.49 -1.01
C PHE A 318 -8.48 50.68 -1.12
N GLY A 319 -7.86 50.86 -2.29
CA GLY A 319 -6.84 51.86 -2.54
C GLY A 319 -5.43 51.26 -2.39
N LEU A 320 -4.51 51.63 -3.28
CA LEU A 320 -3.15 51.08 -3.31
C LEU A 320 -2.40 51.33 -2.00
N ASP A 321 -2.66 52.45 -1.33
CA ASP A 321 -2.07 52.81 -0.04
C ASP A 321 -2.53 51.91 1.13
N SER A 322 -3.55 51.06 0.89
CA SER A 322 -4.11 50.11 1.88
C SER A 322 -3.75 48.65 1.61
N ALA A 323 -2.82 48.37 0.67
CA ALA A 323 -2.41 47.01 0.31
C ALA A 323 -1.90 46.21 1.52
N ASP A 324 -0.98 46.80 2.29
CA ASP A 324 -0.41 46.17 3.47
C ASP A 324 -1.46 45.96 4.58
N ALA A 325 -2.36 46.92 4.77
CA ALA A 325 -3.43 46.80 5.74
C ALA A 325 -4.45 45.70 5.36
N LEU A 326 -4.75 45.54 4.07
CA LEU A 326 -5.60 44.46 3.59
C LEU A 326 -4.93 43.10 3.78
N ILE A 327 -3.67 42.96 3.39
CA ILE A 327 -2.92 41.71 3.56
C ILE A 327 -2.76 41.35 5.04
N ALA A 328 -2.48 42.32 5.91
CA ALA A 328 -2.42 42.11 7.36
C ALA A 328 -3.78 41.63 7.92
N ALA A 329 -4.89 42.20 7.46
CA ALA A 329 -6.23 41.76 7.87
C ALA A 329 -6.55 40.33 7.40
N LEU A 330 -6.20 39.98 6.16
CA LEU A 330 -6.38 38.61 5.63
C LEU A 330 -5.53 37.61 6.42
N ALA A 331 -4.27 37.94 6.72
CA ALA A 331 -3.38 37.10 7.49
C ALA A 331 -3.85 36.89 8.93
N ALA A 332 -4.32 37.95 9.61
CA ALA A 332 -4.87 37.87 10.95
C ALA A 332 -6.12 36.97 10.98
N HIS A 333 -6.95 37.03 9.94
CA HIS A 333 -8.12 36.17 9.82
C HIS A 333 -7.74 34.71 9.61
N VAL A 334 -6.76 34.41 8.75
CA VAL A 334 -6.19 33.06 8.62
C VAL A 334 -5.73 32.58 10.00
N ALA A 335 -4.88 33.33 10.69
CA ALA A 335 -4.32 32.93 11.98
C ALA A 335 -5.40 32.66 13.04
N SER A 336 -6.51 33.39 13.02
CA SER A 336 -7.59 33.25 14.01
C SER A 336 -8.35 31.92 13.96
N VAL A 337 -8.28 31.20 12.83
CA VAL A 337 -8.97 29.92 12.63
C VAL A 337 -8.05 28.70 12.67
N LEU A 338 -6.75 28.91 12.93
CA LEU A 338 -5.77 27.83 13.03
C LEU A 338 -5.58 27.39 14.48
N ASP A 339 -5.24 26.11 14.64
CA ASP A 339 -4.74 25.58 15.91
C ASP A 339 -3.21 25.79 16.03
N ASP A 340 -2.68 25.71 17.25
CA ASP A 340 -1.25 25.93 17.54
C ASP A 340 -0.30 24.93 16.84
N SER A 341 -0.83 23.84 16.26
CA SER A 341 -0.04 22.83 15.56
C SER A 341 0.06 23.06 14.05
N VAL A 342 -0.59 24.10 13.53
CA VAL A 342 -0.50 24.51 12.10
C VAL A 342 0.48 25.66 11.96
N LEU A 343 1.49 25.48 11.11
CA LEU A 343 2.40 26.56 10.72
C LEU A 343 1.78 27.37 9.59
N ALA A 344 1.77 28.70 9.73
CA ALA A 344 1.26 29.63 8.74
C ALA A 344 2.32 30.64 8.31
N ALA A 345 2.39 30.91 7.01
CA ALA A 345 3.36 31.82 6.42
C ALA A 345 2.76 32.72 5.34
N ARG A 346 3.36 33.91 5.18
CA ARG A 346 3.21 34.69 3.96
C ARG A 346 4.14 34.10 2.90
N PHE A 347 3.57 33.41 1.92
CA PHE A 347 4.31 32.63 0.93
C PHE A 347 4.62 33.42 -0.35
N GLY A 348 3.79 34.41 -0.67
CA GLY A 348 3.98 35.32 -1.80
C GLY A 348 3.39 36.70 -1.50
N GLU A 349 3.18 37.51 -2.53
CA GLU A 349 2.66 38.87 -2.35
C GLU A 349 1.27 38.89 -1.68
N HIS A 350 0.38 38.02 -2.15
CA HIS A 350 -0.99 37.85 -1.67
C HIS A 350 -1.33 36.39 -1.33
N SER A 351 -0.34 35.49 -1.31
CA SER A 351 -0.55 34.07 -1.02
C SER A 351 -0.05 33.69 0.38
N PHE A 352 -0.83 32.85 1.05
CA PHE A 352 -0.51 32.30 2.36
C PHE A 352 -0.29 30.79 2.23
N ALA A 353 0.63 30.23 3.00
CA ALA A 353 0.86 28.80 3.05
C ALA A 353 0.63 28.27 4.45
N LEU A 354 0.00 27.09 4.53
CA LEU A 354 -0.17 26.33 5.76
C LEU A 354 0.56 24.99 5.66
N LEU A 355 1.14 24.55 6.77
CA LEU A 355 1.73 23.24 6.94
C LEU A 355 1.21 22.64 8.25
N LEU A 356 0.66 21.43 8.17
CA LEU A 356 0.16 20.69 9.32
C LEU A 356 0.58 19.22 9.27
N ASN A 357 0.76 18.61 10.43
CA ASN A 357 0.93 17.17 10.54
C ASN A 357 -0.45 16.49 10.56
N GLY A 358 -0.68 15.48 9.73
CA GLY A 358 -1.95 14.77 9.70
C GLY A 358 -2.26 14.08 8.39
N ASN A 359 -3.31 13.27 8.43
CA ASN A 359 -3.85 12.58 7.26
C ASN A 359 -4.68 13.53 6.38
N TYR A 360 -5.09 13.02 5.22
CA TYR A 360 -5.91 13.77 4.26
C TYR A 360 -7.19 14.35 4.87
N ALA A 361 -7.88 13.59 5.72
CA ALA A 361 -9.13 14.05 6.36
C ALA A 361 -8.90 15.31 7.20
N ARG A 362 -7.82 15.34 8.01
CA ARG A 362 -7.44 16.54 8.78
C ARG A 362 -7.07 17.71 7.86
N THR A 363 -6.25 17.46 6.84
CA THR A 363 -5.83 18.49 5.86
C THR A 363 -7.04 19.10 5.15
N HIS A 364 -7.99 18.28 4.71
CA HIS A 364 -9.22 18.70 4.04
C HIS A 364 -10.15 19.47 4.98
N ALA A 365 -10.35 18.98 6.20
CA ALA A 365 -11.19 19.65 7.19
C ALA A 365 -10.66 21.05 7.54
N LEU A 366 -9.35 21.20 7.69
CA LEU A 366 -8.73 22.51 7.93
C LEU A 366 -8.92 23.44 6.72
N ALA A 367 -8.68 22.95 5.51
CA ALA A 367 -8.86 23.74 4.29
C ALA A 367 -10.30 24.26 4.16
N GLU A 368 -11.31 23.41 4.38
CA GLU A 368 -12.72 23.81 4.38
C GLU A 368 -13.06 24.79 5.50
N THR A 369 -12.45 24.63 6.69
CA THR A 369 -12.63 25.56 7.81
C THR A 369 -12.14 26.96 7.43
N VAL A 370 -10.93 27.05 6.88
CA VAL A 370 -10.35 28.32 6.41
C VAL A 370 -11.21 28.92 5.29
N ARG A 371 -11.58 28.14 4.28
CA ARG A 371 -12.41 28.62 3.16
C ARG A 371 -13.74 29.19 3.65
N ASN A 372 -14.45 28.47 4.52
CA ASN A 372 -15.73 28.90 5.08
C ASN A 372 -15.57 30.18 5.93
N ALA A 373 -14.49 30.27 6.71
CA ALA A 373 -14.21 31.45 7.51
C ALA A 373 -14.04 32.70 6.65
N PHE A 374 -13.35 32.62 5.51
CA PHE A 374 -13.23 33.73 4.57
C PHE A 374 -14.57 34.10 3.95
N ALA A 375 -15.33 33.11 3.46
CA ALA A 375 -16.61 33.33 2.81
C ALA A 375 -17.66 34.01 3.72
N GLN A 376 -17.54 33.84 5.04
CA GLN A 376 -18.47 34.40 6.03
C GLN A 376 -17.99 35.73 6.65
N HIS A 377 -16.78 36.19 6.32
CA HIS A 377 -16.19 37.38 6.92
C HIS A 377 -16.26 38.61 6.01
N VAL A 378 -16.50 39.77 6.61
CA VAL A 378 -16.46 41.08 5.92
C VAL A 378 -15.22 41.83 6.38
N PHE A 379 -14.24 41.96 5.50
CA PHE A 379 -13.00 42.67 5.78
C PHE A 379 -13.23 44.18 5.72
N SER A 380 -12.85 44.90 6.77
CA SER A 380 -12.96 46.36 6.86
C SER A 380 -11.58 46.98 6.99
N VAL A 381 -11.18 47.80 6.01
CA VAL A 381 -9.90 48.52 5.99
C VAL A 381 -10.19 49.99 5.74
N GLY A 382 -9.84 50.84 6.72
CA GLY A 382 -10.20 52.25 6.70
C GLY A 382 -11.72 52.46 6.70
N THR A 383 -12.25 53.14 5.69
CA THR A 383 -13.70 53.40 5.53
C THR A 383 -14.37 52.45 4.52
N ARG A 384 -13.67 51.41 4.05
CA ARG A 384 -14.14 50.51 2.99
C ARG A 384 -14.27 49.09 3.54
N SER A 385 -15.24 48.35 3.01
CA SER A 385 -15.55 46.98 3.44
C SER A 385 -15.90 46.10 2.25
N ALA A 386 -15.37 44.87 2.21
CA ALA A 386 -15.68 43.89 1.16
C ALA A 386 -15.63 42.46 1.70
N THR A 387 -16.36 41.57 1.03
CA THR A 387 -16.25 40.11 1.22
C THR A 387 -15.16 39.58 0.31
N VAL A 388 -14.23 38.79 0.85
CA VAL A 388 -13.13 38.18 0.10
C VAL A 388 -13.25 36.67 0.23
N THR A 389 -13.32 35.96 -0.89
CA THR A 389 -13.23 34.50 -0.93
C THR A 389 -11.81 34.06 -1.24
N VAL A 390 -11.51 32.79 -0.98
CA VAL A 390 -10.19 32.20 -1.24
C VAL A 390 -10.30 30.91 -2.03
N SER A 391 -9.34 30.70 -2.93
CA SER A 391 -9.05 29.42 -3.55
C SER A 391 -7.93 28.74 -2.78
N ILE A 392 -8.14 27.48 -2.39
CA ILE A 392 -7.17 26.71 -1.61
C ILE A 392 -6.73 25.48 -2.41
N GLY A 393 -5.44 25.40 -2.69
CA GLY A 393 -4.80 24.27 -3.34
C GLY A 393 -3.89 23.56 -2.36
N GLY A 394 -4.04 22.24 -2.24
CA GLY A 394 -3.30 21.45 -1.26
C GLY A 394 -2.59 20.25 -1.85
N VAL A 395 -1.66 19.72 -1.07
CA VAL A 395 -0.97 18.46 -1.36
C VAL A 395 -0.88 17.65 -0.08
N GLN A 396 -1.33 16.40 -0.13
CA GLN A 396 -1.02 15.44 0.92
C GLN A 396 0.41 14.93 0.73
N ILE A 397 1.28 15.22 1.69
CA ILE A 397 2.67 14.79 1.74
C ILE A 397 2.72 13.44 2.45
N GLY A 398 3.24 12.45 1.74
CA GLY A 398 3.45 11.07 2.19
C GLY A 398 4.54 10.42 1.36
N GLU A 399 4.81 9.13 1.57
CA GLU A 399 5.93 8.39 0.95
C GLU A 399 6.01 8.53 -0.58
N LYS A 400 4.86 8.62 -1.26
CA LYS A 400 4.78 8.74 -2.73
C LYS A 400 5.16 10.12 -3.28
N ILE A 401 5.20 11.16 -2.45
CA ILE A 401 5.64 12.51 -2.80
C ILE A 401 6.80 12.90 -1.89
N ALA A 402 8.02 12.62 -2.35
CA ALA A 402 9.27 12.89 -1.63
C ALA A 402 10.08 14.03 -2.27
N SER A 403 9.41 15.07 -2.80
CA SER A 403 10.07 16.22 -3.41
C SER A 403 9.29 17.51 -3.19
N ILE A 404 9.96 18.52 -2.60
CA ILE A 404 9.41 19.86 -2.38
C ILE A 404 8.95 20.50 -3.69
N GLY A 405 9.73 20.35 -4.76
CA GLY A 405 9.35 20.88 -6.07
C GLY A 405 8.04 20.28 -6.60
N GLN A 406 7.77 19.01 -6.30
CA GLN A 406 6.48 18.39 -6.66
C GLN A 406 5.34 18.91 -5.78
N VAL A 407 5.56 19.06 -4.47
CA VAL A 407 4.58 19.62 -3.53
C VAL A 407 4.17 21.02 -3.96
N LEU A 408 5.14 21.90 -4.21
CA LEU A 408 4.87 23.28 -4.61
C LEU A 408 4.16 23.34 -5.97
N ASN A 409 4.65 22.63 -6.98
CA ASN A 409 4.03 22.65 -8.31
C ASN A 409 2.58 22.17 -8.28
N ARG A 410 2.29 21.10 -7.51
CA ARG A 410 0.94 20.55 -7.37
C ARG A 410 0.02 21.48 -6.57
N GLY A 411 0.51 22.08 -5.48
CA GLY A 411 -0.26 23.06 -4.72
C GLY A 411 -0.63 24.28 -5.55
N THR A 412 0.34 24.85 -6.30
CA THR A 412 0.10 25.99 -7.20
C THR A 412 -0.84 25.62 -8.36
N GLU A 413 -0.68 24.44 -8.95
CA GLU A 413 -1.60 23.94 -9.98
C GLU A 413 -3.02 23.80 -9.43
N ALA A 414 -3.18 23.24 -8.23
CA ALA A 414 -4.48 23.09 -7.57
C ALA A 414 -5.15 24.43 -7.27
N VAL A 415 -4.42 25.43 -6.75
CA VAL A 415 -4.95 26.79 -6.55
C VAL A 415 -5.40 27.39 -7.88
N ARG A 416 -4.54 27.36 -8.91
CA ARG A 416 -4.84 27.96 -10.22
C ARG A 416 -6.10 27.33 -10.84
N THR A 417 -6.18 26.00 -10.85
CA THR A 417 -7.36 25.30 -11.38
C THR A 417 -8.62 25.65 -10.59
N THR A 418 -8.53 25.78 -9.27
CA THR A 418 -9.67 26.15 -8.42
C THR A 418 -10.14 27.59 -8.71
N ALA A 419 -9.21 28.52 -8.86
CA ALA A 419 -9.51 29.90 -9.22
C ALA A 419 -10.12 30.02 -10.63
N GLU A 420 -9.62 29.25 -11.60
CA GLU A 420 -10.16 29.20 -12.98
C GLU A 420 -11.59 28.62 -13.03
N LEU A 421 -11.94 27.71 -12.12
CA LEU A 421 -13.24 27.06 -12.04
C LEU A 421 -14.31 27.86 -11.26
N GLY A 422 -14.01 29.09 -10.86
CA GLY A 422 -14.97 29.99 -10.20
C GLY A 422 -14.58 30.43 -8.79
N GLY A 423 -13.46 29.96 -8.26
CA GLY A 423 -12.96 30.35 -6.94
C GLY A 423 -13.76 29.78 -5.77
N ASN A 424 -13.45 30.24 -4.55
CA ASN A 424 -14.11 29.83 -3.31
C ASN A 424 -14.27 28.30 -3.17
N ALA A 425 -13.19 27.56 -3.39
CA ALA A 425 -13.18 26.11 -3.32
C ALA A 425 -11.84 25.56 -2.80
N VAL A 426 -11.86 24.28 -2.44
CA VAL A 426 -10.68 23.53 -1.98
C VAL A 426 -10.37 22.44 -3.00
N SER A 427 -9.10 22.30 -3.37
CA SER A 427 -8.60 21.20 -4.20
C SER A 427 -7.30 20.66 -3.61
N ILE A 428 -7.30 19.41 -3.14
CA ILE A 428 -6.13 18.79 -2.52
C ILE A 428 -5.67 17.62 -3.39
N TYR A 429 -4.45 17.70 -3.90
CA TYR A 429 -3.80 16.60 -4.60
C TYR A 429 -3.33 15.56 -3.59
N ASP A 430 -3.78 14.33 -3.79
CA ASP A 430 -3.34 13.21 -2.99
C ASP A 430 -2.80 12.06 -3.87
N PRO A 431 -1.53 11.67 -3.71
CA PRO A 431 -0.95 10.53 -4.41
C PRO A 431 -1.47 9.18 -3.87
N ALA A 432 -1.99 9.19 -2.65
CA ALA A 432 -2.70 8.15 -1.91
C ALA A 432 -4.06 7.71 -2.48
N ALA A 433 -4.63 8.46 -3.43
CA ALA A 433 -6.09 8.54 -3.53
C ALA A 433 -6.77 7.22 -3.91
N ALA A 434 -6.10 6.43 -4.76
CA ALA A 434 -6.59 5.12 -5.16
C ALA A 434 -6.55 4.11 -3.99
N ASP A 435 -5.46 4.11 -3.22
CA ASP A 435 -5.27 3.18 -2.09
C ASP A 435 -6.24 3.53 -0.95
N ARG A 436 -6.43 4.82 -0.64
CA ARG A 436 -7.42 5.22 0.38
C ARG A 436 -8.86 5.00 -0.08
N ALA A 437 -9.17 5.20 -1.36
CA ALA A 437 -10.51 4.89 -1.87
C ALA A 437 -10.82 3.39 -1.80
N GLU A 438 -9.81 2.54 -1.92
CA GLU A 438 -9.90 1.09 -1.71
C GLU A 438 -10.16 0.78 -0.23
N GLU A 439 -9.34 1.32 0.68
CA GLU A 439 -9.47 1.15 2.13
C GLU A 439 -10.85 1.62 2.63
N GLU A 440 -11.28 2.83 2.27
CA GLU A 440 -12.60 3.35 2.63
C GLU A 440 -13.73 2.49 2.06
N ARG A 441 -13.54 1.89 0.87
CA ARG A 441 -14.53 0.97 0.31
C ARG A 441 -14.63 -0.30 1.16
N ILE A 442 -13.50 -0.85 1.59
CA ILE A 442 -13.42 -2.03 2.46
C ILE A 442 -14.05 -1.71 3.82
N GLU A 443 -13.70 -0.59 4.45
CA GLU A 443 -14.30 -0.16 5.73
C GLU A 443 -15.82 -0.03 5.65
N ARG A 444 -16.33 0.62 4.60
CA ARG A 444 -17.78 0.72 4.35
C ARG A 444 -18.44 -0.65 4.18
N TRP A 445 -17.75 -1.61 3.56
CA TRP A 445 -18.23 -2.98 3.46
C TRP A 445 -18.28 -3.67 4.83
N VAL A 446 -17.26 -3.51 5.66
CA VAL A 446 -17.21 -4.08 7.01
C VAL A 446 -18.33 -3.51 7.88
N GLU A 447 -18.53 -2.19 7.85
CA GLU A 447 -19.62 -1.53 8.56
C GLU A 447 -20.98 -2.07 8.10
N GLN A 448 -21.20 -2.15 6.79
CA GLN A 448 -22.43 -2.68 6.23
C GLN A 448 -22.68 -4.16 6.62
N LEU A 449 -21.64 -4.99 6.66
CA LEU A 449 -21.76 -6.39 7.08
C LEU A 449 -22.15 -6.49 8.56
N ARG A 450 -21.57 -5.64 9.42
CA ARG A 450 -21.94 -5.58 10.84
C ARG A 450 -23.37 -5.08 11.04
N GLU A 451 -23.80 -4.08 10.29
CA GLU A 451 -25.19 -3.61 10.30
C GLU A 451 -26.16 -4.72 9.84
N ALA A 452 -25.80 -5.47 8.80
CA ALA A 452 -26.62 -6.56 8.28
C ALA A 452 -26.73 -7.75 9.26
N LEU A 453 -25.72 -8.00 10.09
CA LEU A 453 -25.75 -9.01 11.15
C LEU A 453 -26.74 -8.65 12.27
N VAL A 454 -26.86 -7.36 12.61
CA VAL A 454 -27.72 -6.86 13.69
C VAL A 454 -29.15 -6.57 13.19
N GLY A 455 -29.28 -6.07 11.96
CA GLY A 455 -30.55 -5.71 11.33
C GLY A 455 -31.10 -6.78 10.38
N ASP A 456 -31.93 -6.34 9.43
CA ASP A 456 -32.59 -7.19 8.41
C ASP A 456 -31.86 -7.19 7.05
N GLY A 457 -30.57 -6.83 7.02
CA GLY A 457 -29.81 -6.70 5.76
C GLY A 457 -29.48 -8.04 5.09
N PHE A 458 -29.30 -9.10 5.88
CA PHE A 458 -29.13 -10.44 5.34
C PHE A 458 -30.47 -11.15 5.10
N LEU A 459 -30.53 -11.90 4.01
CA LEU A 459 -31.69 -12.67 3.57
C LEU A 459 -31.26 -14.06 3.10
N LEU A 460 -32.20 -15.00 3.11
CA LEU A 460 -31.99 -16.34 2.56
C LEU A 460 -32.89 -16.52 1.34
N HIS A 461 -32.27 -16.92 0.23
CA HIS A 461 -32.98 -17.48 -0.92
C HIS A 461 -32.90 -19.01 -0.88
N TYR A 462 -33.80 -19.67 -1.58
CA TYR A 462 -34.02 -21.11 -1.52
C TYR A 462 -34.02 -21.70 -2.93
N GLN A 463 -33.47 -22.91 -3.05
CA GLN A 463 -33.58 -23.72 -4.27
C GLN A 463 -34.00 -25.15 -3.90
N PRO A 464 -35.01 -25.74 -4.55
CA PRO A 464 -35.45 -27.09 -4.25
C PRO A 464 -34.40 -28.13 -4.61
N VAL A 465 -34.35 -29.20 -3.82
CA VAL A 465 -33.49 -30.37 -4.01
C VAL A 465 -34.41 -31.59 -4.16
N LEU A 466 -34.50 -32.11 -5.39
CA LEU A 466 -35.49 -33.12 -5.76
C LEU A 466 -34.97 -34.53 -5.46
N ASN A 467 -35.80 -35.36 -4.82
CA ASN A 467 -35.54 -36.79 -4.63
C ASN A 467 -35.83 -37.57 -5.92
N LEU A 468 -34.90 -38.42 -6.34
CA LEU A 468 -34.99 -39.26 -7.53
C LEU A 468 -35.38 -40.72 -7.24
N GLN A 469 -35.12 -41.23 -6.04
CA GLN A 469 -35.16 -42.67 -5.74
C GLN A 469 -36.22 -43.08 -4.69
N GLY A 470 -36.88 -42.11 -4.04
CA GLY A 470 -37.78 -42.38 -2.92
C GLY A 470 -38.95 -41.42 -2.81
N GLU A 471 -39.55 -41.38 -1.61
CA GLU A 471 -40.67 -40.49 -1.33
C GLU A 471 -40.25 -39.01 -1.44
N PRO A 472 -41.11 -38.16 -2.03
CA PRO A 472 -40.88 -36.72 -2.08
C PRO A 472 -40.62 -36.14 -0.69
N LEU A 473 -39.44 -35.56 -0.54
CA LEU A 473 -39.04 -34.81 0.65
C LEU A 473 -38.99 -33.33 0.27
N GLU A 474 -39.65 -32.50 1.06
CA GLU A 474 -39.67 -31.06 0.84
C GLU A 474 -38.33 -30.42 1.29
N LEU A 475 -37.26 -30.65 0.52
CA LEU A 475 -35.90 -30.23 0.81
C LEU A 475 -35.50 -29.01 -0.05
N TYR A 476 -35.01 -27.96 0.60
CA TYR A 476 -34.42 -26.81 -0.09
C TYR A 476 -33.00 -26.54 0.41
N GLN A 477 -32.14 -26.02 -0.46
CA GLN A 477 -30.89 -25.39 -0.06
C GLN A 477 -31.09 -23.89 0.17
N ALA A 478 -30.60 -23.41 1.31
CA ALA A 478 -30.54 -21.99 1.64
C ALA A 478 -29.26 -21.33 1.07
N PHE A 479 -29.43 -20.15 0.49
CA PHE A 479 -28.38 -19.32 -0.07
C PHE A 479 -28.43 -17.93 0.55
N LEU A 480 -27.35 -17.52 1.19
CA LEU A 480 -27.22 -16.18 1.76
C LEU A 480 -27.25 -15.11 0.64
N ARG A 481 -27.97 -14.03 0.91
CA ARG A 481 -28.00 -12.80 0.12
C ARG A 481 -27.85 -11.61 1.05
N LEU A 482 -27.17 -10.57 0.57
CA LEU A 482 -27.11 -9.28 1.25
C LEU A 482 -27.93 -8.28 0.43
N GLU A 483 -28.97 -7.71 1.03
CA GLU A 483 -29.70 -6.62 0.40
C GLU A 483 -28.94 -5.30 0.60
N ARG A 484 -28.73 -4.56 -0.48
CA ARG A 484 -28.14 -3.22 -0.45
C ARG A 484 -28.91 -2.32 -1.40
N ASN A 485 -29.60 -1.32 -0.85
CA ASN A 485 -30.34 -0.32 -1.63
C ASN A 485 -31.31 -0.94 -2.67
N GLY A 486 -31.95 -2.07 -2.32
CA GLY A 486 -32.84 -2.83 -3.22
C GLY A 486 -32.15 -3.77 -4.20
N GLU A 487 -30.82 -3.84 -4.21
CA GLU A 487 -30.04 -4.82 -4.98
C GLU A 487 -29.64 -6.02 -4.12
N MET A 488 -29.76 -7.23 -4.67
CA MET A 488 -29.40 -8.48 -3.99
C MET A 488 -27.99 -8.92 -4.36
N MET A 489 -27.08 -8.89 -3.40
CA MET A 489 -25.69 -9.28 -3.60
C MET A 489 -25.44 -10.74 -3.18
N SER A 490 -24.64 -11.44 -3.99
CA SER A 490 -24.22 -12.81 -3.68
C SER A 490 -23.02 -12.83 -2.71
N PRO A 491 -22.81 -13.93 -1.97
CA PRO A 491 -21.67 -14.06 -1.05
C PRO A 491 -20.32 -13.81 -1.70
N ASN A 492 -20.13 -14.13 -2.99
CA ASN A 492 -18.88 -13.87 -3.71
C ASN A 492 -18.45 -12.40 -3.71
N ALA A 493 -19.39 -11.46 -3.51
CA ALA A 493 -19.08 -10.02 -3.48
C ALA A 493 -18.48 -9.56 -2.14
N PHE A 494 -18.72 -10.29 -1.04
CA PHE A 494 -18.40 -9.81 0.31
C PHE A 494 -17.72 -10.83 1.23
N MET A 495 -17.73 -12.12 0.89
CA MET A 495 -17.17 -13.17 1.75
C MET A 495 -15.66 -13.05 1.96
N ALA A 496 -14.91 -12.57 0.96
CA ALA A 496 -13.47 -12.33 1.12
C ALA A 496 -13.21 -11.26 2.20
N ILE A 497 -13.97 -10.16 2.16
CA ILE A 497 -13.89 -9.08 3.17
C ILE A 497 -14.34 -9.63 4.53
N ALA A 498 -15.40 -10.42 4.58
CA ALA A 498 -15.85 -11.04 5.83
C ALA A 498 -14.80 -11.98 6.43
N GLU A 499 -14.04 -12.71 5.61
CA GLU A 499 -12.97 -13.61 6.05
C GLU A 499 -11.75 -12.83 6.57
N GLU A 500 -11.33 -11.77 5.89
CA GLU A 500 -10.22 -10.90 6.32
C GLU A 500 -10.51 -10.15 7.63
N HIS A 501 -11.80 -9.93 7.95
CA HIS A 501 -12.25 -9.20 9.14
C HIS A 501 -12.95 -10.09 10.19
N ASP A 502 -12.76 -11.41 10.13
CA ASP A 502 -13.26 -12.40 11.10
C ASP A 502 -14.80 -12.45 11.29
N LEU A 503 -15.57 -11.93 10.33
CA LEU A 503 -17.04 -11.88 10.38
C LEU A 503 -17.72 -13.19 9.94
N VAL A 504 -17.00 -14.11 9.31
CA VAL A 504 -17.57 -15.36 8.74
C VAL A 504 -18.29 -16.20 9.80
N THR A 505 -17.74 -16.31 11.01
CA THR A 505 -18.33 -17.11 12.09
C THR A 505 -19.65 -16.51 12.59
N GLU A 506 -19.76 -15.18 12.61
CA GLU A 506 -21.01 -14.48 12.95
C GLU A 506 -22.06 -14.66 11.85
N ILE A 507 -21.65 -14.59 10.58
CA ILE A 507 -22.53 -14.83 9.42
C ILE A 507 -23.06 -16.27 9.43
N ASP A 508 -22.21 -17.27 9.65
CA ASP A 508 -22.63 -18.67 9.70
C ASP A 508 -23.69 -18.88 10.79
N ARG A 509 -23.49 -18.31 11.99
CA ARG A 509 -24.46 -18.41 13.10
C ARG A 509 -25.78 -17.72 12.75
N TRP A 510 -25.71 -16.53 12.16
CA TRP A 510 -26.89 -15.82 11.69
C TRP A 510 -27.67 -16.66 10.68
N VAL A 511 -26.98 -17.26 9.70
CA VAL A 511 -27.58 -18.10 8.66
C VAL A 511 -28.29 -19.31 9.28
N VAL A 512 -27.63 -20.03 10.18
CA VAL A 512 -28.19 -21.21 10.85
C VAL A 512 -29.40 -20.84 11.71
N ALA A 513 -29.31 -19.78 12.51
CA ALA A 513 -30.43 -19.30 13.32
C ALA A 513 -31.63 -18.90 12.45
N ARG A 514 -31.37 -18.18 11.34
CA ARG A 514 -32.42 -17.76 10.41
C ARG A 514 -33.07 -18.96 9.71
N ALA A 515 -32.29 -19.96 9.31
CA ALA A 515 -32.82 -21.17 8.70
C ALA A 515 -33.74 -21.95 9.67
N ILE A 516 -33.33 -22.12 10.93
CA ILE A 516 -34.16 -22.78 11.95
C ILE A 516 -35.46 -22.00 12.20
N ARG A 517 -35.39 -20.67 12.30
CA ARG A 517 -36.59 -19.83 12.40
C ARG A 517 -37.54 -20.07 11.22
N GLN A 518 -37.01 -20.11 10.00
CA GLN A 518 -37.81 -20.32 8.80
C GLN A 518 -38.48 -21.71 8.79
N LEU A 519 -37.76 -22.75 9.25
CA LEU A 519 -38.33 -24.10 9.44
C LEU A 519 -39.49 -24.09 10.44
N GLY A 520 -39.36 -23.34 11.55
CA GLY A 520 -40.42 -23.20 12.56
C GLY A 520 -41.65 -22.46 12.04
N GLU A 521 -41.47 -21.45 11.18
CA GLU A 521 -42.57 -20.77 10.47
C GLU A 521 -43.28 -21.71 9.49
N ARG A 522 -42.52 -22.48 8.69
CA ARG A 522 -43.06 -23.49 7.76
C ARG A 522 -43.82 -24.59 8.49
N GLN A 523 -43.30 -25.06 9.63
CA GLN A 523 -43.96 -26.05 10.46
C GLN A 523 -45.32 -25.57 10.96
N ARG A 524 -45.41 -24.32 11.43
CA ARG A 524 -46.68 -23.71 11.87
C ARG A 524 -47.69 -23.56 10.73
N ALA A 525 -47.20 -23.37 9.50
CA ALA A 525 -48.02 -23.37 8.30
C ALA A 525 -48.40 -24.77 7.79
N GLY A 526 -48.00 -25.85 8.50
CA GLY A 526 -48.36 -27.23 8.16
C GLY A 526 -47.38 -27.95 7.23
N HIS A 527 -46.25 -27.32 6.87
CA HIS A 527 -45.24 -27.91 5.99
C HIS A 527 -44.21 -28.73 6.77
N LYS A 528 -43.69 -29.78 6.14
CA LYS A 528 -42.58 -30.61 6.66
C LYS A 528 -41.28 -30.32 5.91
N THR A 529 -40.98 -29.03 5.77
CA THR A 529 -39.80 -28.53 5.07
C THR A 529 -38.51 -28.96 5.75
N HIS A 530 -37.49 -29.26 4.95
CA HIS A 530 -36.10 -29.48 5.36
C HIS A 530 -35.22 -28.42 4.70
N LEU A 531 -34.22 -27.91 5.42
CA LEU A 531 -33.28 -26.92 4.90
C LEU A 531 -31.84 -27.42 4.97
N LEU A 532 -31.18 -27.36 3.82
CA LEU A 532 -29.75 -27.56 3.65
C LEU A 532 -29.03 -26.21 3.77
N VAL A 533 -28.13 -26.11 4.75
CA VAL A 533 -27.43 -24.88 5.14
C VAL A 533 -25.93 -25.10 5.12
N ARG A 534 -25.18 -24.20 4.48
CA ARG A 534 -23.73 -24.27 4.43
C ARG A 534 -23.11 -23.69 5.70
N ILE A 535 -22.06 -24.34 6.21
CA ILE A 535 -21.23 -23.85 7.32
C ILE A 535 -19.75 -23.92 6.94
N GLY A 536 -18.97 -22.96 7.42
CA GLY A 536 -17.52 -22.91 7.25
C GLY A 536 -16.74 -23.69 8.32
N PRO A 537 -15.42 -23.88 8.13
CA PRO A 537 -14.57 -24.61 9.08
C PRO A 537 -14.45 -23.91 10.45
N ASN A 538 -14.52 -22.58 10.49
CA ASN A 538 -14.43 -21.81 11.72
C ASN A 538 -15.58 -22.15 12.67
N SER A 539 -16.75 -22.49 12.11
CA SER A 539 -17.94 -22.92 12.85
C SER A 539 -17.77 -24.26 13.58
N PHE A 540 -16.83 -25.11 13.18
CA PHE A 540 -16.55 -26.37 13.90
C PHE A 540 -15.94 -26.15 15.28
N SER A 541 -15.22 -25.04 15.43
CA SER A 541 -14.46 -24.73 16.63
C SER A 541 -15.14 -23.65 17.48
N ASP A 542 -16.28 -23.12 17.01
CA ASP A 542 -17.08 -22.13 17.72
C ASP A 542 -18.07 -22.80 18.67
N PRO A 543 -17.88 -22.71 20.01
CA PRO A 543 -18.82 -23.27 20.96
C PRO A 543 -20.22 -22.64 20.83
N GLN A 544 -20.29 -21.36 20.44
CA GLN A 544 -21.55 -20.63 20.35
C GLN A 544 -22.42 -21.14 19.20
N MET A 545 -21.85 -21.77 18.18
CA MET A 545 -22.62 -22.38 17.08
C MET A 545 -23.51 -23.53 17.57
N ILE A 546 -22.96 -24.44 18.38
CA ILE A 546 -23.71 -25.60 18.90
C ILE A 546 -24.82 -25.12 19.85
N ASP A 547 -24.52 -24.14 20.70
CA ASP A 547 -25.51 -23.53 21.58
C ASP A 547 -26.62 -22.83 20.79
N THR A 548 -26.24 -22.09 19.73
CA THR A 548 -27.21 -21.45 18.81
C THR A 548 -28.15 -22.48 18.18
N ILE A 549 -27.64 -23.59 17.64
CA ILE A 549 -28.48 -24.64 17.05
C ILE A 549 -29.46 -25.18 18.09
N ARG A 550 -28.96 -25.55 19.27
CA ARG A 550 -29.76 -26.15 20.34
C ARG A 550 -30.88 -25.23 20.81
N GLU A 551 -30.53 -23.97 21.08
CA GLU A 551 -31.47 -22.97 21.57
C GLU A 551 -32.52 -22.63 20.52
N GLN A 552 -32.12 -22.39 19.26
CA GLN A 552 -33.06 -22.02 18.21
C GLN A 552 -34.01 -23.18 17.86
N LEU A 553 -33.54 -24.44 17.83
CA LEU A 553 -34.40 -25.61 17.62
C LEU A 553 -35.46 -25.71 18.73
N ALA A 554 -35.05 -25.52 19.99
CA ALA A 554 -35.95 -25.54 21.14
C ALA A 554 -36.97 -24.39 21.11
N VAL A 555 -36.51 -23.16 20.83
CA VAL A 555 -37.35 -21.95 20.78
C VAL A 555 -38.46 -22.06 19.73
N TYR A 556 -38.14 -22.58 18.54
CA TYR A 556 -39.11 -22.69 17.45
C TYR A 556 -39.80 -24.07 17.38
N GLY A 557 -39.45 -25.00 18.27
CA GLY A 557 -39.99 -26.35 18.31
C GLY A 557 -39.74 -27.15 17.03
N VAL A 558 -38.59 -26.93 16.39
CA VAL A 558 -38.23 -27.58 15.12
C VAL A 558 -37.52 -28.90 15.42
N PRO A 559 -37.99 -30.05 14.87
CA PRO A 559 -37.25 -31.30 14.93
C PRO A 559 -35.89 -31.17 14.23
N GLY A 560 -34.81 -31.61 14.87
CA GLY A 560 -33.46 -31.45 14.34
C GLY A 560 -33.25 -32.11 12.97
N GLU A 561 -33.97 -33.20 12.68
CA GLU A 561 -33.96 -33.91 11.39
C GLU A 561 -34.25 -33.01 10.17
N ARG A 562 -34.90 -31.86 10.40
CA ARG A 562 -35.23 -30.86 9.36
C ARG A 562 -34.07 -29.93 9.01
N LEU A 563 -33.03 -29.86 9.84
CA LEU A 563 -31.85 -29.05 9.59
C LEU A 563 -30.69 -29.93 9.08
N TRP A 564 -30.28 -29.67 7.84
CA TRP A 564 -29.19 -30.38 7.18
C TRP A 564 -28.03 -29.39 7.02
N LEU A 565 -26.89 -29.66 7.63
CA LEU A 565 -25.70 -28.83 7.54
C LEU A 565 -24.72 -29.44 6.52
N GLN A 566 -24.13 -28.62 5.67
CA GLN A 566 -23.11 -29.05 4.71
C GLN A 566 -21.82 -28.28 4.87
N THR A 567 -20.70 -28.96 4.63
CA THR A 567 -19.36 -28.38 4.67
C THR A 567 -18.49 -28.97 3.56
N PRO A 568 -17.55 -28.19 2.97
CA PRO A 568 -16.65 -28.71 1.95
C PRO A 568 -15.76 -29.85 2.46
N GLU A 569 -15.59 -30.90 1.64
CA GLU A 569 -14.70 -32.04 1.91
C GLU A 569 -13.28 -31.58 2.31
N SER A 570 -12.71 -30.67 1.54
CA SER A 570 -11.36 -30.13 1.74
C SER A 570 -11.16 -29.45 3.10
N LYS A 571 -12.20 -28.81 3.62
CA LYS A 571 -12.17 -28.12 4.91
C LYS A 571 -12.31 -29.09 6.07
N VAL A 572 -13.07 -30.17 5.92
CA VAL A 572 -13.14 -31.26 6.90
C VAL A 572 -11.81 -32.00 6.97
N PHE A 573 -11.18 -32.28 5.82
CA PHE A 573 -9.88 -32.97 5.78
C PHE A 573 -8.80 -32.22 6.59
N THR A 574 -8.76 -30.89 6.48
CA THR A 574 -7.79 -30.06 7.21
C THR A 574 -8.14 -29.84 8.70
N HIS A 575 -9.40 -30.05 9.10
CA HIS A 575 -9.90 -29.81 10.46
C HIS A 575 -10.60 -31.05 11.07
N LEU A 576 -10.12 -32.26 10.74
CA LEU A 576 -10.84 -33.51 10.97
C LEU A 576 -11.34 -33.70 12.41
N ARG A 577 -10.50 -33.43 13.42
CA ARG A 577 -10.86 -33.63 14.83
C ARG A 577 -12.03 -32.72 15.25
N ASN A 578 -11.98 -31.44 14.87
CA ASN A 578 -13.01 -30.47 15.24
C ASN A 578 -14.31 -30.77 14.48
N ALA A 579 -14.20 -31.15 13.21
CA ALA A 579 -15.35 -31.60 12.43
C ALA A 579 -16.02 -32.86 13.03
N GLN A 580 -15.26 -33.84 13.51
CA GLN A 580 -15.80 -35.01 14.20
C GLN A 580 -16.55 -34.66 15.49
N GLN A 581 -16.00 -33.74 16.29
CA GLN A 581 -16.65 -33.26 17.52
C GLN A 581 -17.94 -32.52 17.20
N PHE A 582 -17.91 -31.64 16.19
CA PHE A 582 -19.07 -30.92 15.70
C PHE A 582 -20.16 -31.86 15.19
N LEU A 583 -19.79 -32.84 14.35
CA LEU A 583 -20.69 -33.88 13.86
C LEU A 583 -21.37 -34.63 15.02
N ALA A 584 -20.60 -35.06 16.01
CA ALA A 584 -21.14 -35.79 17.17
C ALA A 584 -22.12 -34.92 17.98
N ALA A 585 -21.78 -33.65 18.22
CA ALA A 585 -22.63 -32.73 18.97
C ALA A 585 -23.93 -32.40 18.24
N VAL A 586 -23.86 -32.16 16.92
CA VAL A 586 -25.02 -31.83 16.09
C VAL A 586 -25.92 -33.04 15.85
N SER A 587 -25.33 -34.23 15.66
CA SER A 587 -26.09 -35.48 15.49
C SER A 587 -26.85 -35.87 16.76
N ALA A 588 -26.36 -35.50 17.95
CA ALA A 588 -27.07 -35.70 19.22
C ALA A 588 -28.37 -34.86 19.32
N MET A 589 -28.56 -33.89 18.42
CA MET A 589 -29.78 -33.10 18.28
C MET A 589 -30.65 -33.58 17.11
N ASP A 590 -30.37 -34.76 16.54
CA ASP A 590 -31.01 -35.33 15.34
C ASP A 590 -30.80 -34.56 14.03
N CYS A 591 -29.94 -33.54 14.03
CA CYS A 591 -29.56 -32.80 12.82
C CYS A 591 -28.67 -33.65 11.91
N LYS A 592 -28.80 -33.45 10.60
CA LYS A 592 -27.96 -34.13 9.59
C LYS A 592 -26.77 -33.26 9.23
N VAL A 593 -25.58 -33.85 9.14
CA VAL A 593 -24.38 -33.17 8.63
C VAL A 593 -23.85 -33.96 7.43
N GLY A 594 -23.53 -33.27 6.34
CA GLY A 594 -23.02 -33.87 5.12
C GLY A 594 -21.81 -33.13 4.56
N LEU A 595 -21.18 -33.76 3.56
CA LEU A 595 -20.04 -33.20 2.85
C LEU A 595 -20.50 -32.64 1.51
N GLU A 596 -20.04 -31.44 1.15
CA GLU A 596 -20.13 -30.91 -0.22
C GLU A 596 -18.78 -30.96 -0.94
N GLN A 597 -18.80 -30.81 -2.26
CA GLN A 597 -17.61 -30.92 -3.12
C GLN A 597 -16.91 -32.27 -3.00
N PHE A 598 -17.69 -33.34 -2.75
CA PHE A 598 -17.17 -34.67 -2.51
C PHE A 598 -16.62 -35.30 -3.81
N GLY A 599 -15.41 -35.87 -3.73
CA GLY A 599 -14.73 -36.55 -4.83
C GLY A 599 -13.71 -35.69 -5.59
N SER A 600 -13.48 -34.45 -5.12
CA SER A 600 -12.45 -33.54 -5.63
C SER A 600 -11.04 -33.86 -5.09
N GLY A 601 -10.96 -34.56 -3.95
CA GLY A 601 -9.70 -34.99 -3.33
C GLY A 601 -9.13 -36.29 -3.93
N LEU A 602 -7.83 -36.53 -3.70
CA LEU A 602 -7.13 -37.74 -4.16
C LEU A 602 -7.64 -39.01 -3.46
N ASP A 603 -8.07 -38.92 -2.19
CA ASP A 603 -8.49 -40.06 -1.34
C ASP A 603 -9.79 -39.80 -0.55
N SER A 604 -10.86 -39.32 -1.23
CA SER A 604 -12.14 -38.93 -0.58
C SER A 604 -12.80 -40.02 0.28
N PHE A 605 -12.61 -41.31 -0.05
CA PHE A 605 -13.17 -42.41 0.75
C PHE A 605 -12.43 -42.66 2.06
N GLN A 606 -11.14 -42.31 2.14
CA GLN A 606 -10.40 -42.45 3.39
C GLN A 606 -10.97 -41.54 4.48
N LEU A 607 -11.49 -40.36 4.09
CA LEU A 607 -12.17 -39.46 5.01
C LEU A 607 -13.39 -40.12 5.66
N LEU A 608 -14.13 -40.95 4.92
CA LEU A 608 -15.33 -41.64 5.41
C LEU A 608 -15.02 -42.69 6.48
N ALA A 609 -13.77 -43.17 6.60
CA ALA A 609 -13.37 -44.05 7.70
C ALA A 609 -13.37 -43.35 9.07
N HIS A 610 -13.31 -42.01 9.07
CA HIS A 610 -13.19 -41.20 10.27
C HIS A 610 -14.36 -40.23 10.45
N PHE A 611 -15.03 -39.82 9.37
CA PHE A 611 -16.15 -38.90 9.38
C PHE A 611 -17.35 -39.60 8.72
N HIS A 612 -18.46 -39.74 9.44
CA HIS A 612 -19.65 -40.49 8.97
C HIS A 612 -20.78 -39.50 8.64
N PRO A 613 -20.79 -38.90 7.44
CA PRO A 613 -21.82 -37.94 7.04
C PRO A 613 -23.15 -38.63 6.76
N ALA A 614 -24.25 -37.89 6.94
CA ALA A 614 -25.58 -38.34 6.53
C ALA A 614 -25.81 -38.26 5.01
N PHE A 615 -25.06 -37.40 4.32
CA PHE A 615 -25.13 -37.25 2.86
C PHE A 615 -23.82 -36.75 2.25
N LEU A 616 -23.64 -37.02 0.96
CA LEU A 616 -22.54 -36.55 0.11
C LEU A 616 -23.11 -35.78 -1.06
N LYS A 617 -22.73 -34.51 -1.18
CA LYS A 617 -23.01 -33.67 -2.33
C LYS A 617 -21.78 -33.64 -3.23
N LEU A 618 -21.95 -34.19 -4.42
CA LEU A 618 -20.88 -34.48 -5.37
C LEU A 618 -20.31 -33.20 -5.98
N ASP A 619 -18.99 -33.17 -6.17
CA ASP A 619 -18.31 -32.03 -6.77
C ASP A 619 -18.72 -31.78 -8.24
N ARG A 620 -18.81 -30.50 -8.61
CA ARG A 620 -19.14 -30.07 -9.98
C ARG A 620 -18.19 -30.64 -11.04
N GLY A 621 -16.91 -30.84 -10.71
CA GLY A 621 -15.94 -31.45 -11.63
C GLY A 621 -16.29 -32.88 -12.03
N ILE A 622 -17.15 -33.56 -11.27
CA ILE A 622 -17.65 -34.91 -11.57
C ILE A 622 -19.05 -34.84 -12.18
N THR A 623 -19.93 -33.98 -11.66
CA THR A 623 -21.33 -33.91 -12.10
C THR A 623 -21.54 -33.20 -13.43
N GLY A 624 -20.66 -32.23 -13.77
CA GLY A 624 -20.85 -31.35 -14.93
C GLY A 624 -20.87 -32.05 -16.30
N ASP A 625 -20.14 -33.15 -16.45
CA ASP A 625 -19.99 -33.87 -17.72
C ASP A 625 -20.68 -35.26 -17.73
N ILE A 626 -21.62 -35.52 -16.80
CA ILE A 626 -22.22 -36.86 -16.67
C ILE A 626 -22.88 -37.38 -17.95
N ALA A 627 -23.43 -36.50 -18.78
CA ALA A 627 -24.13 -36.87 -20.01
C ALA A 627 -23.16 -37.26 -21.15
N SER A 628 -21.91 -36.77 -21.12
CA SER A 628 -20.94 -36.85 -22.22
C SER A 628 -19.68 -37.67 -21.88
N ALA A 629 -19.34 -37.80 -20.59
CA ALA A 629 -18.13 -38.47 -20.13
C ALA A 629 -18.43 -39.78 -19.40
N ARG A 630 -17.95 -40.89 -19.98
CA ARG A 630 -18.06 -42.23 -19.38
C ARG A 630 -17.36 -42.32 -18.02
N ASP A 631 -16.21 -41.69 -17.88
CA ASP A 631 -15.42 -41.70 -16.65
C ASP A 631 -16.18 -41.03 -15.49
N SER A 632 -16.90 -39.94 -15.76
CA SER A 632 -17.76 -39.27 -14.78
C SER A 632 -18.91 -40.17 -14.33
N GLN A 633 -19.54 -40.90 -15.25
CA GLN A 633 -20.60 -41.86 -14.91
C GLN A 633 -20.07 -43.02 -14.06
N GLU A 634 -18.90 -43.56 -14.39
CA GLU A 634 -18.26 -44.64 -13.65
C GLU A 634 -17.87 -44.19 -12.23
N LYS A 635 -17.29 -42.99 -12.10
CA LYS A 635 -16.94 -42.41 -10.79
C LYS A 635 -18.16 -42.15 -9.90
N ILE A 636 -19.25 -41.62 -10.47
CA ILE A 636 -20.49 -41.41 -9.71
C ILE A 636 -21.08 -42.75 -9.25
N ARG A 637 -21.11 -43.77 -10.12
CA ARG A 637 -21.55 -45.13 -9.73
C ARG A 637 -20.68 -45.75 -8.65
N GLU A 638 -19.37 -45.53 -8.70
CA GLU A 638 -18.47 -45.96 -7.63
C GLU A 638 -18.83 -45.29 -6.30
N ILE A 639 -19.08 -43.98 -6.31
CA ILE A 639 -19.47 -43.23 -5.11
C ILE A 639 -20.82 -43.72 -4.57
N THR A 640 -21.85 -43.82 -5.41
CA THR A 640 -23.19 -44.26 -4.98
C THR A 640 -23.18 -45.69 -4.47
N SER A 641 -22.49 -46.62 -5.15
CA SER A 641 -22.39 -48.03 -4.73
C SER A 641 -21.68 -48.23 -3.38
N ARG A 642 -20.79 -47.31 -2.99
CA ARG A 642 -20.15 -47.32 -1.65
C ARG A 642 -20.97 -46.58 -0.60
N ALA A 643 -21.67 -45.52 -0.99
CA ALA A 643 -22.51 -44.72 -0.08
C ALA A 643 -23.77 -45.48 0.37
N GLN A 644 -24.40 -46.22 -0.55
CA GLN A 644 -25.65 -46.95 -0.30
C GLN A 644 -25.56 -47.96 0.87
N PRO A 645 -24.58 -48.90 0.94
CA PRO A 645 -24.46 -49.82 2.07
C PRO A 645 -24.18 -49.14 3.40
N ALA A 646 -23.59 -47.94 3.37
CA ALA A 646 -23.30 -47.14 4.56
C ALA A 646 -24.49 -46.27 5.00
N GLY A 647 -25.61 -46.29 4.25
CA GLY A 647 -26.79 -45.47 4.53
C GLY A 647 -26.58 -43.98 4.27
N ILE A 648 -25.57 -43.62 3.45
CA ILE A 648 -25.22 -42.23 3.15
C ILE A 648 -25.94 -41.81 1.86
N LEU A 649 -26.74 -40.74 1.94
CA LEU A 649 -27.47 -40.21 0.78
C LEU A 649 -26.52 -39.49 -0.18
N THR A 650 -26.81 -39.50 -1.47
CA THR A 650 -26.00 -38.86 -2.51
C THR A 650 -26.78 -37.77 -3.23
N MET A 651 -26.13 -36.64 -3.48
CA MET A 651 -26.73 -35.48 -4.13
C MET A 651 -25.86 -34.96 -5.27
N ALA A 652 -26.47 -34.65 -6.42
CA ALA A 652 -25.81 -33.97 -7.52
C ALA A 652 -26.32 -32.54 -7.69
N GLU A 653 -25.40 -31.60 -7.91
CA GLU A 653 -25.71 -30.20 -8.21
C GLU A 653 -25.40 -29.84 -9.67
N PHE A 654 -25.96 -28.69 -10.10
CA PHE A 654 -25.86 -28.12 -11.44
C PHE A 654 -26.55 -28.95 -12.53
N VAL A 655 -27.68 -29.57 -12.22
CA VAL A 655 -28.51 -30.24 -13.24
C VAL A 655 -29.13 -29.18 -14.16
N ALA A 656 -28.69 -29.17 -15.42
CA ALA A 656 -29.08 -28.18 -16.44
C ALA A 656 -30.13 -28.69 -17.44
N ASP A 657 -30.32 -30.01 -17.54
CA ASP A 657 -31.22 -30.62 -18.52
C ASP A 657 -31.75 -32.00 -18.08
N ALA A 658 -32.76 -32.48 -18.81
CA ALA A 658 -33.42 -33.76 -18.57
C ALA A 658 -32.48 -34.98 -18.79
N GLN A 659 -31.50 -34.87 -19.70
CA GLN A 659 -30.57 -35.97 -20.00
C GLN A 659 -29.62 -36.22 -18.83
N SER A 660 -29.13 -35.14 -18.23
CA SER A 660 -28.32 -35.16 -17.02
C SER A 660 -29.11 -35.78 -15.86
N MET A 661 -30.37 -35.37 -15.67
CA MET A 661 -31.27 -35.95 -14.65
C MET A 661 -31.45 -37.47 -14.84
N SER A 662 -31.73 -37.93 -16.06
CA SER A 662 -31.84 -39.37 -16.36
C SER A 662 -30.54 -40.13 -16.11
N SER A 663 -29.39 -39.48 -16.36
CA SER A 663 -28.07 -40.06 -16.10
C SER A 663 -27.82 -40.21 -14.59
N PHE A 664 -28.15 -39.21 -13.78
CA PHE A 664 -28.03 -39.27 -12.33
C PHE A 664 -28.95 -40.34 -11.71
N PHE A 665 -30.20 -40.43 -12.19
CA PHE A 665 -31.12 -41.50 -11.78
C PHE A 665 -30.53 -42.89 -12.05
N SER A 666 -30.00 -43.10 -13.26
CA SER A 666 -29.39 -44.38 -13.67
C SER A 666 -28.07 -44.69 -12.96
N ALA A 667 -27.39 -43.67 -12.44
CA ALA A 667 -26.18 -43.81 -11.64
C ALA A 667 -26.47 -44.07 -10.14
N GLY A 668 -27.74 -44.08 -9.74
CA GLY A 668 -28.17 -44.35 -8.36
C GLY A 668 -28.01 -43.16 -7.42
N VAL A 669 -28.00 -41.93 -7.96
CA VAL A 669 -27.99 -40.70 -7.13
C VAL A 669 -29.37 -40.49 -6.51
N ASP A 670 -29.41 -40.15 -5.22
CA ASP A 670 -30.65 -39.99 -4.46
C ASP A 670 -31.32 -38.64 -4.69
N TYR A 671 -30.55 -37.54 -4.75
CA TYR A 671 -31.08 -36.19 -4.91
C TYR A 671 -30.41 -35.39 -6.02
N VAL A 672 -31.15 -34.48 -6.64
CA VAL A 672 -30.65 -33.55 -7.65
C VAL A 672 -31.06 -32.11 -7.39
N GLN A 673 -30.17 -31.20 -7.76
CA GLN A 673 -30.37 -29.76 -7.67
C GLN A 673 -29.82 -29.06 -8.91
N GLY A 674 -30.53 -28.06 -9.42
CA GLY A 674 -30.05 -27.23 -10.53
C GLY A 674 -31.16 -26.38 -11.14
N ASP A 675 -30.77 -25.50 -12.07
CA ASP A 675 -31.69 -24.57 -12.71
C ASP A 675 -32.77 -25.26 -13.55
N PHE A 676 -32.53 -26.50 -13.98
CA PHE A 676 -33.54 -27.33 -14.64
C PHE A 676 -34.68 -27.73 -13.68
N VAL A 677 -34.40 -27.87 -12.38
CA VAL A 677 -35.42 -28.17 -11.36
C VAL A 677 -36.21 -26.91 -11.04
N ALA A 678 -35.51 -25.88 -10.55
CA ALA A 678 -36.03 -24.54 -10.38
C ALA A 678 -34.89 -23.54 -10.13
N PRO A 679 -35.04 -22.26 -10.51
CA PRO A 679 -34.09 -21.23 -10.15
C PRO A 679 -34.12 -20.94 -8.63
N THR A 680 -33.03 -20.40 -8.12
CA THR A 680 -32.96 -19.92 -6.73
C THR A 680 -33.81 -18.67 -6.55
N GLY A 681 -34.69 -18.64 -5.54
CA GLY A 681 -35.60 -17.51 -5.30
C GLY A 681 -35.91 -17.26 -3.83
N PRO A 682 -36.63 -16.18 -3.48
CA PRO A 682 -36.90 -15.81 -2.09
C PRO A 682 -37.96 -16.69 -1.41
N LEU A 683 -38.70 -17.51 -2.16
CA LEU A 683 -39.85 -18.28 -1.66
C LEU A 683 -39.61 -19.79 -1.77
N MET A 684 -40.19 -20.53 -0.82
CA MET A 684 -40.25 -22.00 -0.81
C MET A 684 -41.62 -22.47 -1.30
N ASN A 685 -41.91 -22.29 -2.59
CA ASN A 685 -43.20 -22.58 -3.21
C ASN A 685 -43.13 -23.66 -4.30
N TYR A 686 -42.03 -24.42 -4.36
CA TYR A 686 -41.90 -25.57 -5.25
C TYR A 686 -42.81 -26.72 -4.80
N GLU A 687 -43.53 -27.33 -5.75
CA GLU A 687 -44.39 -28.50 -5.51
C GLU A 687 -43.58 -29.79 -5.74
N PHE A 688 -43.32 -30.56 -4.68
CA PHE A 688 -42.49 -31.77 -4.74
C PHE A 688 -43.22 -33.03 -5.22
N GLY A 689 -44.54 -32.94 -5.44
CA GLY A 689 -45.38 -34.05 -5.90
C GLY A 689 -45.99 -34.88 -4.78
#